data_AF-A0A7Y5HAP2-F1
#
_entry.id   AF-A0A7Y5HAP2-F1
#
_cell.length_a   1.000
_cell.length_b   1.000
_cell.length_c   1.000
_cell.angle_alpha   90.00
_cell.angle_beta   90.00
_cell.angle_gamma   90.00
#
_symmetry.space_group_name_H-M   'P 1'
#
loop_
_entity.id
_entity.type
_entity.pdbx_description
1 polymer ?
#
loop_
_entity_poly.entity_id
_entity_poly.type
_entity_poly.pdbx_seq_one_letter_code
_entity_poly.pdbx_strand_id
1 'polypeptide(L)'
;MQNYIPGFVDERNREGKKSGSFRGTAMFVDISGFTPLTERAFKLGDSGAEVISRELTRLFDPMVDAVHTRGGFIAAFAGDAFMAVFPESGKDGPVIAGRARDAATEIMQFVKKRGTAKLGTRNIRFAVKCGLERGRVDWGIPVSADGRARTWYFRGEAIDGAAEAEHGAKKGQVRFGKGIAKLLKGKIPPGGAVADAGSPKMTKAVLDQFFASDIVEAGDRAELRHVVSCFMQFEGVKTHDQIQGVFRELVSGLATHGGVLNRIMFGDKAFSSLAFFGAPKAAEHAETSGVAFVQAFRASSLPKLKGVRARFGLDAGLCYTGPVGGSRRNEWSCLGDAVNTSARLMAAAAKNSTLVSPRVKQAAESAWEMTSRGKFKMKGKASRQEAFEPGSKRGSALGFTYRYPMLGRDQELAQLTAFVEPIFAATPEFVGVTRLLGEPGLGKTRLVAALRAKIEEGGKRFHWLHMPCDGVHKSGWNSVGTWLRNFFGVTDGMAQGPKKKAIEKRYAQYTDNPKVPEYTRGELKRTMSFAADMVECHWEGSPFEKLDDPKLRHENRIIAVKELVRALAAVAPVVIEVEDSHWLDASSAEWLTAMTRNIAALPLAIVATSRFADDGTRPALALARETKLVDLELQPIAGEEFTASMARALLGAGVVLDAEALRMITGKARGNPFYTEQLLLHVHDTGELVPAAAPEKAVVPKGDGTSTRVIRRMKLKSADTARLPGSLSSLVTARIDRLSPEVRETVKHASILGVRFLGRVLGELLKRSGAVKRSLDELLVEAGREGVIVPAGEGQESGRPG
;
A
#
# COMPACT_ATOMS: atom_id res chain seq x y z
N MET A 1 27.84 -15.46 -2.35
CA MET A 1 27.76 -15.18 -3.82
C MET A 1 26.38 -15.65 -4.26
N GLN A 2 25.51 -14.75 -4.73
CA GLN A 2 24.09 -15.03 -4.87
C GLN A 2 23.76 -15.81 -6.16
N ASN A 3 23.33 -17.06 -6.01
CA ASN A 3 22.97 -17.94 -7.12
C ASN A 3 21.44 -18.01 -7.28
N TYR A 4 20.81 -16.83 -7.41
CA TYR A 4 19.36 -16.67 -7.37
C TYR A 4 18.59 -17.07 -8.62
N ILE A 5 19.26 -17.11 -9.76
CA ILE A 5 18.64 -17.33 -11.07
C ILE A 5 19.11 -18.70 -11.60
N PRO A 6 18.22 -19.57 -12.13
CA PRO A 6 18.66 -20.78 -12.80
C PRO A 6 19.58 -20.45 -13.98
N GLY A 7 20.67 -21.21 -14.16
CA GLY A 7 21.60 -20.99 -15.29
C GLY A 7 20.90 -21.00 -16.64
N PHE A 8 19.89 -21.87 -16.81
CA PHE A 8 19.02 -21.90 -17.99
C PHE A 8 18.31 -20.55 -18.24
N VAL A 9 17.80 -19.89 -17.20
CA VAL A 9 17.06 -18.62 -17.33
C VAL A 9 18.02 -17.48 -17.69
N ASP A 10 19.18 -17.44 -17.05
CA ASP A 10 20.23 -16.45 -17.34
C ASP A 10 20.74 -16.58 -18.79
N GLU A 11 21.05 -17.80 -19.23
CA GLU A 11 21.46 -18.08 -20.62
C GLU A 11 20.40 -17.58 -21.62
N ARG A 12 19.13 -17.95 -21.43
CA ARG A 12 18.04 -17.52 -22.32
C ARG A 12 17.80 -16.01 -22.28
N ASN A 13 17.96 -15.37 -21.13
CA ASN A 13 17.88 -13.91 -21.00
C ASN A 13 18.98 -13.22 -21.80
N ARG A 14 20.23 -13.72 -21.73
CA ARG A 14 21.36 -13.19 -22.51
C ARG A 14 21.18 -13.38 -24.01
N GLU A 15 20.56 -14.48 -24.43
CA GLU A 15 20.17 -14.72 -25.83
C GLU A 15 18.97 -13.87 -26.30
N GLY A 16 18.34 -13.10 -25.42
CA GLY A 16 17.16 -12.29 -25.75
C GLY A 16 15.88 -13.12 -25.96
N LYS A 17 15.86 -14.40 -25.57
CA LYS A 17 14.70 -15.28 -25.73
C LYS A 17 13.71 -15.10 -24.57
N LYS A 18 12.48 -14.69 -24.89
CA LYS A 18 11.43 -14.38 -23.89
C LYS A 18 10.61 -15.59 -23.45
N SER A 19 10.48 -16.60 -24.29
CA SER A 19 9.73 -17.82 -23.97
C SER A 19 10.11 -18.95 -24.92
N GLY A 20 9.81 -20.18 -24.54
CA GLY A 20 10.02 -21.33 -25.39
C GLY A 20 9.45 -22.61 -24.80
N SER A 21 9.75 -23.73 -25.47
CA SER A 21 9.31 -25.04 -25.05
C SER A 21 10.32 -26.12 -25.40
N PHE A 22 10.39 -27.16 -24.56
CA PHE A 22 11.20 -28.35 -24.79
C PHE A 22 10.53 -29.56 -24.13
N ARG A 23 10.98 -30.77 -24.47
CA ARG A 23 10.61 -31.97 -23.71
C ARG A 23 11.62 -32.21 -22.60
N GLY A 24 11.14 -32.69 -21.47
CA GLY A 24 12.01 -32.96 -20.34
C GLY A 24 11.34 -33.82 -19.28
N THR A 25 12.13 -34.22 -18.31
CA THR A 25 11.64 -34.81 -17.06
C THR A 25 11.68 -33.73 -15.98
N ALA A 26 10.54 -33.47 -15.35
CA ALA A 26 10.48 -32.62 -14.16
C ALA A 26 10.48 -33.49 -12.90
N MET A 27 11.05 -32.96 -11.84
CA MET A 27 11.10 -33.56 -10.51
C MET A 27 10.64 -32.54 -9.48
N PHE A 28 9.63 -32.89 -8.69
CA PHE A 28 9.16 -32.08 -7.57
C PHE A 28 9.53 -32.76 -6.26
N VAL A 29 10.23 -32.03 -5.39
CA VAL A 29 10.77 -32.56 -4.13
C VAL A 29 10.20 -31.73 -2.98
N ASP A 30 9.34 -32.34 -2.16
CA ASP A 30 8.78 -31.75 -0.94
C ASP A 30 9.52 -32.27 0.30
N ILE A 31 10.04 -31.36 1.13
CA ILE A 31 10.81 -31.70 2.33
C ILE A 31 9.96 -31.46 3.57
N SER A 32 9.42 -32.53 4.14
CA SER A 32 8.74 -32.47 5.43
C SER A 32 9.74 -32.29 6.58
N GLY A 33 9.51 -31.28 7.43
CA GLY A 33 10.26 -31.10 8.69
C GLY A 33 10.74 -29.67 8.95
N PHE A 34 10.61 -28.78 7.96
CA PHE A 34 11.02 -27.39 8.11
C PHE A 34 10.06 -26.56 8.96
N THR A 35 8.74 -26.80 8.94
CA THR A 35 7.82 -26.05 9.82
C THR A 35 8.14 -26.23 11.31
N PRO A 36 8.33 -27.48 11.82
CA PRO A 36 8.78 -27.66 13.21
C PRO A 36 10.17 -27.09 13.50
N LEU A 37 11.05 -27.02 12.49
CA LEU A 37 12.36 -26.38 12.61
C LEU A 37 12.21 -24.87 12.80
N THR A 38 11.46 -24.19 11.91
CA THR A 38 11.28 -22.73 11.96
C THR A 38 10.55 -22.31 13.24
N GLU A 39 9.47 -22.99 13.62
CA GLU A 39 8.73 -22.70 14.86
C GLU A 39 9.60 -22.80 16.12
N ARG A 40 10.54 -23.75 16.15
CA ARG A 40 11.48 -23.91 17.28
C ARG A 40 12.62 -22.90 17.21
N ALA A 41 13.18 -22.67 16.03
CA ALA A 41 14.27 -21.73 15.84
C ALA A 41 13.83 -20.28 16.14
N PHE A 42 12.58 -19.90 15.86
CA PHE A 42 12.05 -18.58 16.22
C PHE A 42 12.06 -18.31 17.73
N LYS A 43 12.04 -19.36 18.57
CA LYS A 43 12.15 -19.21 20.03
C LYS A 43 13.58 -18.89 20.50
N LEU A 44 14.56 -19.01 19.62
CA LEU A 44 15.98 -18.74 19.92
C LEU A 44 16.39 -17.29 19.56
N GLY A 45 15.44 -16.43 19.18
CA GLY A 45 15.71 -15.04 18.79
C GLY A 45 16.62 -14.95 17.56
N ASP A 46 17.55 -14.00 17.55
CA ASP A 46 18.44 -13.72 16.41
C ASP A 46 19.30 -14.94 16.00
N SER A 47 19.74 -15.75 16.97
CA SER A 47 20.44 -17.02 16.70
C SER A 47 19.61 -18.05 15.93
N GLY A 48 18.28 -17.88 15.93
CA GLY A 48 17.33 -18.72 15.20
C GLY A 48 17.46 -18.62 13.68
N ALA A 49 17.75 -17.42 13.15
CA ALA A 49 17.93 -17.24 11.70
C ALA A 49 19.15 -18.00 11.18
N GLU A 50 20.26 -17.95 11.91
CA GLU A 50 21.49 -18.68 11.59
C GLU A 50 21.29 -20.19 11.62
N VAL A 51 20.57 -20.70 12.62
CA VAL A 51 20.22 -22.12 12.71
C VAL A 51 19.42 -22.56 11.49
N ILE A 52 18.39 -21.79 11.10
CA ILE A 52 17.58 -22.11 9.92
C ILE A 52 18.44 -22.10 8.66
N SER A 53 19.26 -21.06 8.47
CA SER A 53 20.16 -20.93 7.32
C SER A 53 21.13 -22.12 7.22
N ARG A 54 21.79 -22.48 8.32
CA ARG A 54 22.71 -23.63 8.38
C ARG A 54 22.02 -24.94 8.01
N GLU A 55 20.83 -25.21 8.56
CA GLU A 55 20.10 -26.44 8.28
C GLU A 55 19.53 -26.48 6.86
N LEU A 56 19.13 -25.33 6.29
CA LEU A 56 18.78 -25.21 4.87
C LEU A 56 19.97 -25.63 4.01
N THR A 57 21.14 -24.99 4.17
CA THR A 57 22.33 -25.32 3.38
C THR A 57 22.73 -26.79 3.53
N ARG A 58 22.77 -27.30 4.78
CA ARG A 58 23.13 -28.71 5.06
C ARG A 58 22.23 -29.72 4.35
N LEU A 59 20.94 -29.42 4.25
CA LEU A 59 19.98 -30.31 3.60
C LEU A 59 19.97 -30.12 2.08
N PHE A 60 19.92 -28.87 1.61
CA PHE A 60 19.76 -28.57 0.19
C PHE A 60 21.03 -28.83 -0.62
N ASP A 61 22.24 -28.62 -0.10
CA ASP A 61 23.47 -28.78 -0.89
C ASP A 61 23.58 -30.15 -1.56
N PRO A 62 23.49 -31.29 -0.82
CA PRO A 62 23.59 -32.61 -1.46
C PRO A 62 22.42 -32.91 -2.39
N MET A 63 21.24 -32.34 -2.12
CA MET A 63 20.06 -32.55 -2.98
C MET A 63 20.15 -31.77 -4.30
N VAL A 64 20.64 -30.53 -4.24
CA VAL A 64 20.91 -29.70 -5.40
C VAL A 64 22.04 -30.30 -6.22
N ASP A 65 23.11 -30.77 -5.59
CA ASP A 65 24.22 -31.42 -6.28
C ASP A 65 23.78 -32.70 -6.98
N ALA A 66 22.92 -33.53 -6.36
CA ALA A 66 22.39 -34.75 -6.99
C ALA A 66 21.61 -34.47 -8.30
N VAL A 67 20.98 -33.29 -8.41
CA VAL A 67 20.30 -32.83 -9.64
C VAL A 67 21.31 -32.35 -10.67
N HIS A 68 22.20 -31.44 -10.28
CA HIS A 68 23.14 -30.79 -11.18
C HIS A 68 24.16 -31.77 -11.77
N THR A 69 24.70 -32.68 -10.96
CA THR A 69 25.61 -33.75 -11.40
C THR A 69 24.96 -34.75 -12.35
N ARG A 70 23.63 -34.72 -12.49
CA ARG A 70 22.88 -35.53 -13.45
C ARG A 70 22.25 -34.70 -14.57
N GLY A 71 22.80 -33.52 -14.83
CA GLY A 71 22.43 -32.67 -15.98
C GLY A 71 21.05 -32.01 -15.84
N GLY A 72 20.46 -32.03 -14.65
CA GLY A 72 19.28 -31.23 -14.34
C GLY A 72 19.67 -29.86 -13.78
N PHE A 73 18.67 -28.98 -13.64
CA PHE A 73 18.84 -27.72 -12.92
C PHE A 73 17.64 -27.48 -11.99
N ILE A 74 17.84 -26.73 -10.91
CA ILE A 74 16.75 -26.29 -10.05
C ILE A 74 16.04 -25.09 -10.68
N ALA A 75 14.79 -25.30 -11.07
CA ALA A 75 13.95 -24.30 -11.72
C ALA A 75 13.40 -23.26 -10.74
N ALA A 76 12.97 -23.70 -9.55
CA ALA A 76 12.46 -22.83 -8.50
C ALA A 76 12.51 -23.52 -7.14
N PHE A 77 12.61 -22.73 -6.08
CA PHE A 77 12.26 -23.17 -4.72
C PHE A 77 10.78 -22.86 -4.43
N ALA A 78 10.17 -23.49 -3.43
CA ALA A 78 8.81 -23.18 -3.00
C ALA A 78 8.67 -23.52 -1.51
N GLY A 79 9.00 -22.56 -0.63
CA GLY A 79 9.09 -22.83 0.79
C GLY A 79 10.19 -23.85 1.09
N ASP A 80 9.80 -25.00 1.61
CA ASP A 80 10.65 -26.17 1.90
C ASP A 80 10.67 -27.21 0.76
N ALA A 81 10.15 -26.87 -0.42
CA ALA A 81 10.22 -27.71 -1.60
C ALA A 81 11.10 -27.10 -2.69
N PHE A 82 11.49 -27.91 -3.68
CA PHE A 82 12.08 -27.41 -4.92
C PHE A 82 11.61 -28.20 -6.13
N MET A 83 11.65 -27.53 -7.27
CA MET A 83 11.35 -28.09 -8.58
C MET A 83 12.62 -28.13 -9.43
N ALA A 84 12.93 -29.29 -9.98
CA ALA A 84 14.05 -29.53 -10.88
C ALA A 84 13.56 -29.94 -12.26
N VAL A 85 14.31 -29.57 -13.29
CA VAL A 85 14.02 -29.94 -14.69
C VAL A 85 15.27 -30.53 -15.32
N PHE A 86 15.07 -31.63 -16.04
CA PHE A 86 16.07 -32.35 -16.82
C PHE A 86 15.68 -32.25 -18.31
N PRO A 87 16.25 -31.30 -19.06
CA PRO A 87 15.94 -31.10 -20.48
C PRO A 87 16.40 -32.28 -21.35
N GLU A 88 15.62 -32.60 -22.39
CA GLU A 88 15.99 -33.55 -23.42
C GLU A 88 16.59 -32.83 -24.64
N SER A 89 17.56 -33.48 -25.27
CA SER A 89 18.11 -33.09 -26.56
C SER A 89 18.04 -34.25 -27.56
N GLY A 90 17.25 -34.07 -28.61
CA GLY A 90 17.09 -35.09 -29.65
C GLY A 90 16.44 -36.38 -29.14
N LYS A 91 17.20 -37.48 -29.09
CA LYS A 91 16.69 -38.84 -28.77
C LYS A 91 17.15 -39.35 -27.39
N ASP A 92 17.70 -38.50 -26.54
CA ASP A 92 18.28 -38.86 -25.24
C ASP A 92 17.26 -39.09 -24.11
N GLY A 93 15.96 -38.90 -24.37
CA GLY A 93 14.87 -38.99 -23.38
C GLY A 93 14.96 -40.15 -22.38
N PRO A 94 15.20 -41.42 -22.78
CA PRO A 94 15.37 -42.53 -21.84
C PRO A 94 16.53 -42.35 -20.86
N VAL A 95 17.66 -41.82 -21.33
CA VAL A 95 18.86 -41.57 -20.51
C VAL A 95 18.58 -40.43 -19.52
N ILE A 96 17.94 -39.36 -19.97
CA ILE A 96 17.56 -38.21 -19.13
C ILE A 96 16.55 -38.61 -18.04
N ALA A 97 15.56 -39.45 -18.36
CA ALA A 97 14.64 -39.99 -17.36
C ALA A 97 15.36 -40.91 -16.35
N GLY A 98 16.35 -41.70 -16.80
CA GLY A 98 17.22 -42.48 -15.93
C GLY A 98 18.03 -41.59 -14.97
N ARG A 99 18.61 -40.50 -15.49
CA ARG A 99 19.31 -39.49 -14.69
C ARG A 99 18.42 -38.87 -13.63
N ALA A 100 17.21 -38.45 -13.99
CA ALA A 100 16.26 -37.88 -13.03
C ALA A 100 15.86 -38.87 -11.92
N ARG A 101 15.61 -40.13 -12.27
CA ARG A 101 15.35 -41.23 -11.31
C ARG A 101 16.53 -41.43 -10.36
N ASP A 102 17.74 -41.45 -10.89
CA ASP A 102 18.95 -41.70 -10.10
C ASP A 102 19.20 -40.53 -9.12
N ALA A 103 18.96 -39.28 -9.56
CA ALA A 103 18.98 -38.09 -8.70
C ALA A 103 17.96 -38.17 -7.57
N ALA A 104 16.72 -38.53 -7.89
CA ALA A 104 15.69 -38.76 -6.87
C ALA A 104 16.13 -39.84 -5.87
N THR A 105 16.68 -40.96 -6.34
CA THR A 105 17.13 -42.07 -5.49
C THR A 105 18.24 -41.64 -4.53
N GLU A 106 19.22 -40.88 -5.03
CA GLU A 106 20.31 -40.33 -4.23
C GLU A 106 19.81 -39.37 -3.14
N ILE A 107 18.88 -38.47 -3.50
CA ILE A 107 18.20 -37.57 -2.55
C ILE A 107 17.52 -38.39 -1.44
N MET A 108 16.78 -39.45 -1.79
CA MET A 108 16.12 -40.30 -0.80
C MET A 108 17.10 -40.99 0.14
N GLN A 109 18.21 -41.50 -0.40
CA GLN A 109 19.24 -42.16 0.39
C GLN A 109 19.95 -41.18 1.33
N PHE A 110 20.26 -39.97 0.85
CA PHE A 110 20.85 -38.91 1.65
C PHE A 110 19.95 -38.55 2.84
N VAL A 111 18.68 -38.22 2.60
CA VAL A 111 17.76 -37.83 3.68
C VAL A 111 17.50 -39.00 4.64
N LYS A 112 17.42 -40.24 4.14
CA LYS A 112 17.30 -41.43 5.01
C LYS A 112 18.49 -41.59 5.95
N LYS A 113 19.72 -41.33 5.48
CA LYS A 113 20.97 -41.50 6.26
C LYS A 113 21.33 -40.28 7.13
N ARG A 114 21.10 -39.06 6.64
CA ARG A 114 21.61 -37.81 7.22
C ARG A 114 20.54 -36.72 7.42
N GLY A 115 19.26 -37.04 7.20
CA GLY A 115 18.14 -36.11 7.37
C GLY A 115 17.69 -35.90 8.82
N THR A 116 18.59 -35.91 9.81
CA THR A 116 18.24 -35.58 11.20
C THR A 116 19.05 -34.37 11.64
N ALA A 117 18.37 -33.31 12.11
CA ALA A 117 19.00 -32.16 12.74
C ALA A 117 18.83 -32.23 14.26
N LYS A 118 19.87 -31.80 15.00
CA LYS A 118 19.80 -31.57 16.44
C LYS A 118 19.52 -30.09 16.68
N LEU A 119 18.45 -29.79 17.42
CA LEU A 119 18.14 -28.43 17.85
C LEU A 119 17.91 -28.42 19.36
N GLY A 120 18.90 -27.94 20.12
CA GLY A 120 18.94 -28.09 21.57
C GLY A 120 18.93 -29.56 21.99
N THR A 121 18.00 -29.94 22.85
CA THR A 121 17.86 -31.32 23.37
C THR A 121 16.98 -32.23 22.50
N ARG A 122 16.43 -31.74 21.38
CA ARG A 122 15.48 -32.51 20.54
C ARG A 122 15.98 -32.71 19.11
N ASN A 123 15.70 -33.91 18.58
CA ASN A 123 15.96 -34.25 17.19
C ASN A 123 14.76 -33.88 16.30
N ILE A 124 15.04 -33.33 15.12
CA ILE A 124 14.06 -33.10 14.06
C ILE A 124 14.44 -34.03 12.91
N ARG A 125 13.53 -34.95 12.58
CA ARG A 125 13.72 -35.88 11.46
C ARG A 125 13.03 -35.33 10.23
N PHE A 126 13.81 -35.12 9.18
CA PHE A 126 13.34 -34.72 7.86
C PHE A 126 12.97 -35.96 7.05
N ALA A 127 11.98 -35.78 6.17
CA ALA A 127 11.61 -36.78 5.19
C ALA A 127 11.29 -36.08 3.88
N VAL A 128 11.62 -36.74 2.77
CA VAL A 128 11.35 -36.21 1.43
C VAL A 128 10.24 -37.02 0.78
N LYS A 129 9.43 -36.33 -0.02
CA LYS A 129 8.57 -36.93 -1.03
C LYS A 129 9.03 -36.44 -2.39
N CYS A 130 9.06 -37.32 -3.36
CA CYS A 130 9.53 -36.97 -4.70
C CYS A 130 8.54 -37.48 -5.75
N GLY A 131 8.16 -36.59 -6.67
CA GLY A 131 7.37 -36.91 -7.85
C GLY A 131 8.16 -36.62 -9.11
N LEU A 132 8.11 -37.52 -10.10
CA LEU A 132 8.70 -37.29 -11.41
C LEU A 132 7.68 -37.49 -12.51
N GLU A 133 7.72 -36.65 -13.54
CA GLU A 133 6.95 -36.84 -14.77
C GLU A 133 7.76 -36.37 -15.97
N ARG A 134 7.55 -37.03 -17.11
CA ARG A 134 8.10 -36.64 -18.39
C ARG A 134 7.00 -36.06 -19.27
N GLY A 135 7.27 -34.93 -19.88
CA GLY A 135 6.31 -34.24 -20.73
C GLY A 135 6.89 -33.01 -21.40
N ARG A 136 6.01 -32.20 -21.99
CA ARG A 136 6.37 -30.88 -22.52
C ARG A 136 6.54 -29.89 -21.36
N VAL A 137 7.60 -29.09 -21.41
CA VAL A 137 7.90 -27.99 -20.50
C VAL A 137 7.90 -26.69 -21.29
N ASP A 138 7.01 -25.79 -20.94
CA ASP A 138 7.01 -24.40 -21.41
C ASP A 138 7.70 -23.52 -20.37
N TRP A 139 8.48 -22.55 -20.85
CA TRP A 139 9.16 -21.58 -20.00
C TRP A 139 8.96 -20.17 -20.54
N GLY A 140 9.12 -19.17 -19.67
CA GLY A 140 9.10 -17.78 -20.09
C GLY A 140 9.75 -16.84 -19.09
N ILE A 141 10.11 -15.66 -19.58
CA ILE A 141 10.75 -14.55 -18.86
C ILE A 141 9.88 -13.31 -19.05
N PRO A 142 8.78 -13.15 -18.29
CA PRO A 142 7.96 -11.94 -18.35
C PRO A 142 8.76 -10.69 -18.00
N VAL A 143 8.46 -9.58 -18.67
CA VAL A 143 9.13 -8.29 -18.46
C VAL A 143 8.12 -7.19 -18.14
N SER A 144 8.48 -6.30 -17.21
CA SER A 144 7.70 -5.12 -16.84
C SER A 144 7.57 -4.16 -18.02
N ALA A 145 6.64 -3.21 -17.93
CA ALA A 145 6.37 -2.27 -19.02
C ALA A 145 7.58 -1.37 -19.34
N ASP A 146 8.38 -1.03 -18.33
CA ASP A 146 9.60 -0.22 -18.45
C ASP A 146 10.87 -1.03 -18.78
N GLY A 147 10.76 -2.35 -18.92
CA GLY A 147 11.89 -3.23 -19.22
C GLY A 147 12.86 -3.49 -18.06
N ARG A 148 12.61 -2.92 -16.87
CA ARG A 148 13.55 -2.97 -15.74
C ARG A 148 13.43 -4.23 -14.91
N ALA A 149 12.20 -4.70 -14.67
CA ALA A 149 11.93 -5.88 -13.86
C ALA A 149 11.55 -7.10 -14.72
N ARG A 150 12.03 -8.26 -14.31
CA ARG A 150 11.82 -9.58 -14.93
C ARG A 150 11.47 -10.59 -13.86
N THR A 151 10.84 -11.67 -14.29
CA THR A 151 10.69 -12.91 -13.51
C THR A 151 10.81 -14.08 -14.48
N TRP A 152 10.76 -15.32 -13.98
CA TRP A 152 10.65 -16.49 -14.84
C TRP A 152 9.53 -17.42 -14.39
N TYR A 153 9.17 -18.36 -15.25
CA TYR A 153 8.33 -19.49 -14.90
C TYR A 153 8.66 -20.72 -15.75
N PHE A 154 8.33 -21.90 -15.22
CA PHE A 154 8.27 -23.18 -15.93
C PHE A 154 6.89 -23.79 -15.69
N ARG A 155 6.28 -24.36 -16.73
CA ARG A 155 4.94 -24.98 -16.68
C ARG A 155 4.82 -26.11 -17.70
N GLY A 156 3.68 -26.78 -17.72
CA GLY A 156 3.34 -27.79 -18.73
C GLY A 156 3.23 -29.19 -18.12
N GLU A 157 3.00 -30.18 -18.99
CA GLU A 157 2.67 -31.56 -18.60
C GLU A 157 3.67 -32.18 -17.62
N ALA A 158 4.97 -31.96 -17.83
CA ALA A 158 5.99 -32.49 -16.94
C ALA A 158 5.89 -31.86 -15.54
N ILE A 159 5.69 -30.53 -15.48
CA ILE A 159 5.64 -29.76 -14.24
C ILE A 159 4.40 -30.15 -13.43
N ASP A 160 3.23 -30.11 -14.07
CA ASP A 160 1.95 -30.44 -13.42
C ASP A 160 1.91 -31.92 -12.99
N GLY A 161 2.40 -32.83 -13.83
CA GLY A 161 2.41 -34.25 -13.52
C GLY A 161 3.43 -34.65 -12.45
N ALA A 162 4.57 -33.95 -12.35
CA ALA A 162 5.55 -34.19 -11.28
C ALA A 162 4.99 -33.76 -9.92
N ALA A 163 4.31 -32.61 -9.86
CA ALA A 163 3.62 -32.15 -8.66
C ALA A 163 2.45 -33.09 -8.29
N GLU A 164 1.64 -33.55 -9.25
CA GLU A 164 0.59 -34.54 -9.00
C GLU A 164 1.16 -35.88 -8.47
N ALA A 165 2.29 -36.32 -9.03
CA ALA A 165 2.99 -37.50 -8.55
C ALA A 165 3.53 -37.33 -7.13
N GLU A 166 4.09 -36.16 -6.78
CA GLU A 166 4.55 -35.88 -5.41
C GLU A 166 3.38 -35.84 -4.42
N HIS A 167 2.26 -35.19 -4.76
CA HIS A 167 1.07 -35.16 -3.90
C HIS A 167 0.56 -36.57 -3.58
N GLY A 168 0.71 -37.48 -4.53
CA GLY A 168 0.39 -38.90 -4.37
C GLY A 168 1.46 -39.74 -3.67
N ALA A 169 2.62 -39.19 -3.33
CA ALA A 169 3.73 -39.89 -2.70
C ALA A 169 3.65 -39.85 -1.15
N LYS A 170 4.06 -40.96 -0.52
CA LYS A 170 4.26 -41.02 0.94
C LYS A 170 5.65 -40.48 1.30
N LYS A 171 5.83 -40.08 2.56
CA LYS A 171 7.16 -39.70 3.09
C LYS A 171 8.15 -40.84 2.87
N GLY A 172 9.30 -40.55 2.28
CA GLY A 172 10.29 -41.57 1.94
C GLY A 172 10.03 -42.29 0.61
N GLN A 173 9.09 -41.82 -0.23
CA GLN A 173 8.76 -42.42 -1.51
C GLN A 173 9.11 -41.52 -2.71
N VAL A 174 9.59 -42.16 -3.78
CA VAL A 174 9.60 -41.61 -5.14
C VAL A 174 8.40 -42.15 -5.90
N ARG A 175 7.60 -41.29 -6.53
CA ARG A 175 6.46 -41.68 -7.36
C ARG A 175 6.68 -41.21 -8.79
N PHE A 176 6.44 -42.12 -9.73
CA PHE A 176 6.52 -41.83 -11.16
C PHE A 176 5.12 -41.54 -11.72
N GLY A 177 5.03 -40.46 -12.48
CA GLY A 177 3.93 -40.16 -13.37
C GLY A 177 3.87 -41.11 -14.56
N LYS A 178 2.82 -40.99 -15.37
CA LYS A 178 2.50 -41.95 -16.43
C LYS A 178 3.54 -41.95 -17.55
N GLY A 179 4.01 -40.77 -17.96
CA GLY A 179 4.93 -40.58 -19.07
C GLY A 179 6.31 -41.15 -18.76
N ILE A 180 6.85 -40.82 -17.58
CA ILE A 180 8.15 -41.35 -17.14
C ILE A 180 8.08 -42.84 -16.82
N ALA A 181 7.01 -43.32 -16.17
CA ALA A 181 6.86 -44.75 -15.86
C ALA A 181 6.84 -45.61 -17.12
N LYS A 182 6.18 -45.16 -18.20
CA LYS A 182 6.18 -45.87 -19.50
C LYS A 182 7.59 -45.99 -20.08
N LEU A 183 8.39 -44.93 -19.94
CA LEU A 183 9.75 -44.88 -20.47
C LEU A 183 10.72 -45.79 -19.69
N LEU A 184 10.48 -45.93 -18.39
CA LEU A 184 11.31 -46.73 -17.47
C LEU A 184 10.92 -48.23 -17.40
N LYS A 185 10.02 -48.72 -18.27
CA LYS A 185 9.63 -50.16 -18.27
C LYS A 185 10.64 -51.10 -18.97
N GLY A 186 11.66 -50.59 -19.66
CA GLY A 186 12.67 -51.38 -20.40
C GLY A 186 14.04 -51.53 -19.69
N LYS A 187 15.06 -52.08 -20.37
CA LYS A 187 16.47 -51.97 -19.94
C LYS A 187 16.90 -50.50 -20.01
N ILE A 188 16.97 -49.84 -18.86
CA ILE A 188 17.33 -48.42 -18.76
C ILE A 188 18.86 -48.33 -18.66
N PRO A 189 19.54 -47.62 -19.57
CA PRO A 189 20.95 -47.30 -19.40
C PRO A 189 21.14 -46.53 -18.08
N PRO A 190 22.16 -46.84 -17.26
CA PRO A 190 22.50 -45.97 -16.14
C PRO A 190 22.69 -44.55 -16.68
N GLY A 191 21.97 -43.58 -16.12
CA GLY A 191 21.97 -42.22 -16.64
C GLY A 191 23.37 -41.59 -16.62
N GLY A 192 24.21 -42.03 -15.68
CA GLY A 192 25.57 -41.54 -15.46
C GLY A 192 25.58 -40.12 -14.90
N ALA A 193 26.70 -39.76 -14.26
CA ALA A 193 26.96 -38.37 -13.93
C ALA A 193 27.37 -37.60 -15.21
N VAL A 194 27.08 -36.32 -15.24
CA VAL A 194 27.55 -35.37 -16.27
C VAL A 194 28.71 -34.59 -15.68
N ALA A 195 29.64 -34.15 -16.53
CA ALA A 195 30.71 -33.23 -16.11
C ALA A 195 30.12 -32.00 -15.43
N ASP A 196 30.69 -31.61 -14.30
CA ASP A 196 30.25 -30.44 -13.55
C ASP A 196 30.63 -29.16 -14.29
N ALA A 197 29.64 -28.52 -14.92
CA ALA A 197 29.83 -27.24 -15.61
C ALA A 197 29.98 -26.04 -14.65
N GLY A 198 29.86 -26.27 -13.33
CA GLY A 198 29.79 -25.21 -12.32
C GLY A 198 28.49 -24.41 -12.39
N SER A 199 28.25 -23.56 -11.39
CA SER A 199 27.18 -22.55 -11.45
C SER A 199 27.72 -21.25 -12.04
N PRO A 200 27.08 -20.67 -13.08
CA PRO A 200 27.46 -19.36 -13.57
C PRO A 200 27.33 -18.32 -12.47
N LYS A 201 28.39 -17.52 -12.26
CA LYS A 201 28.39 -16.40 -11.30
C LYS A 201 27.58 -15.25 -11.90
N MET A 202 26.50 -14.85 -11.23
CA MET A 202 25.68 -13.73 -11.66
C MET A 202 26.28 -12.41 -11.20
N THR A 203 26.27 -11.41 -12.09
CA THR A 203 26.65 -10.03 -11.73
C THR A 203 25.47 -9.35 -11.03
N LYS A 204 25.76 -8.31 -10.22
CA LYS A 204 24.71 -7.47 -9.60
C LYS A 204 23.72 -6.94 -10.64
N ALA A 205 24.21 -6.50 -11.79
CA ALA A 205 23.40 -5.99 -12.89
C ALA A 205 22.42 -7.02 -13.50
N VAL A 206 22.73 -8.31 -13.44
CA VAL A 206 21.79 -9.37 -13.84
C VAL A 206 20.79 -9.62 -12.72
N LEU A 207 21.22 -9.66 -11.46
CA LEU A 207 20.35 -9.88 -10.31
C LEU A 207 19.32 -8.76 -10.14
N ASP A 208 19.72 -7.50 -10.31
CA ASP A 208 18.83 -6.32 -10.24
C ASP A 208 17.71 -6.33 -11.31
N GLN A 209 17.86 -7.14 -12.37
CA GLN A 209 16.78 -7.33 -13.34
C GLN A 209 15.67 -8.24 -12.81
N PHE A 210 15.95 -9.15 -11.88
CA PHE A 210 15.02 -10.18 -11.42
C PHE A 210 14.56 -9.98 -9.96
N PHE A 211 15.34 -9.25 -9.17
CA PHE A 211 15.08 -9.01 -7.76
C PHE A 211 15.19 -7.51 -7.46
N ALA A 212 14.40 -7.04 -6.49
CA ALA A 212 14.56 -5.68 -5.98
C ALA A 212 15.98 -5.48 -5.45
N SER A 213 16.58 -4.31 -5.67
CA SER A 213 17.97 -4.03 -5.29
C SER A 213 18.26 -4.28 -3.81
N ASP A 214 17.27 -4.08 -2.93
CA ASP A 214 17.38 -4.39 -1.50
C ASP A 214 17.59 -5.88 -1.22
N ILE A 215 17.00 -6.77 -2.03
CA ILE A 215 17.23 -8.22 -1.95
C ILE A 215 18.65 -8.54 -2.40
N VAL A 216 19.10 -7.91 -3.48
CA VAL A 216 20.45 -8.10 -4.01
C VAL A 216 21.49 -7.62 -3.01
N GLU A 217 21.27 -6.47 -2.38
CA GLU A 217 22.15 -5.87 -1.38
C GLU A 217 22.14 -6.60 -0.04
N ALA A 218 21.02 -7.20 0.35
CA ALA A 218 20.95 -8.06 1.53
C ALA A 218 21.92 -9.25 1.43
N GLY A 219 22.31 -9.67 0.22
CA GLY A 219 23.34 -10.69 0.07
C GLY A 219 22.89 -12.05 0.62
N ASP A 220 23.79 -12.69 1.35
CA ASP A 220 23.52 -13.95 2.04
C ASP A 220 23.00 -13.73 3.49
N ARG A 221 22.63 -12.49 3.86
CA ARG A 221 22.12 -12.18 5.20
C ARG A 221 20.74 -12.82 5.42
N ALA A 222 20.60 -13.45 6.58
CA ALA A 222 19.36 -14.02 7.05
C ALA A 222 18.95 -13.36 8.36
N GLU A 223 17.66 -13.08 8.53
CA GLU A 223 17.11 -12.48 9.75
C GLU A 223 15.71 -13.02 10.06
N LEU A 224 15.27 -12.81 11.31
CA LEU A 224 13.88 -13.03 11.71
C LEU A 224 13.14 -11.70 11.70
N ARG A 225 12.00 -11.64 11.03
CA ARG A 225 11.29 -10.39 10.76
C ARG A 225 9.79 -10.59 10.68
N HIS A 226 9.03 -9.58 11.10
CA HIS A 226 7.60 -9.57 10.86
C HIS A 226 7.31 -9.26 9.39
N VAL A 227 6.62 -10.16 8.71
CA VAL A 227 6.33 -10.08 7.27
C VAL A 227 4.86 -10.29 7.04
N VAL A 228 4.28 -9.51 6.11
CA VAL A 228 2.97 -9.80 5.55
C VAL A 228 3.16 -10.55 4.25
N SER A 229 2.66 -11.79 4.21
CA SER A 229 2.69 -12.63 3.03
C SER A 229 1.38 -12.50 2.27
N CYS A 230 1.46 -12.21 0.97
CA CYS A 230 0.33 -12.19 0.04
C CYS A 230 0.51 -13.30 -1.00
N PHE A 231 -0.33 -14.33 -0.91
CA PHE A 231 -0.44 -15.38 -1.93
C PHE A 231 -1.57 -15.06 -2.89
N MET A 232 -1.30 -15.26 -4.17
CA MET A 232 -2.19 -14.92 -5.26
C MET A 232 -2.28 -16.09 -6.22
N GLN A 233 -3.49 -16.44 -6.67
CA GLN A 233 -3.70 -17.46 -7.70
C GLN A 233 -4.54 -16.88 -8.82
N PHE A 234 -4.14 -17.17 -10.06
CA PHE A 234 -4.76 -16.68 -11.28
C PHE A 234 -5.26 -17.85 -12.13
N GLU A 235 -6.55 -17.81 -12.48
CA GLU A 235 -7.21 -18.72 -13.42
C GLU A 235 -7.41 -18.01 -14.76
N GLY A 236 -7.47 -18.77 -15.86
CA GLY A 236 -7.74 -18.23 -17.21
C GLY A 236 -6.49 -17.72 -17.95
N VAL A 237 -5.31 -17.86 -17.33
CA VAL A 237 -4.02 -17.46 -17.90
C VAL A 237 -3.36 -18.66 -18.59
N LYS A 238 -3.26 -18.62 -19.92
CA LYS A 238 -2.80 -19.74 -20.76
C LYS A 238 -1.61 -19.41 -21.65
N THR A 239 -1.35 -18.16 -21.99
CA THR A 239 -0.24 -17.78 -22.88
C THR A 239 0.83 -16.97 -22.15
N HIS A 240 2.03 -16.90 -22.72
CA HIS A 240 3.10 -16.06 -22.21
C HIS A 240 2.65 -14.59 -22.08
N ASP A 241 1.93 -14.06 -23.08
CA ASP A 241 1.45 -12.68 -23.08
C ASP A 241 0.45 -12.40 -21.95
N GLN A 242 -0.43 -13.36 -21.65
CA GLN A 242 -1.35 -13.22 -20.52
C GLN A 242 -0.60 -13.24 -19.18
N ILE A 243 0.40 -14.11 -19.02
CA ILE A 243 1.26 -14.15 -17.82
C ILE A 243 2.01 -12.83 -17.69
N GLN A 244 2.56 -12.30 -18.78
CA GLN A 244 3.23 -11.01 -18.81
C GLN A 244 2.28 -9.85 -18.46
N GLY A 245 1.05 -9.88 -18.94
CA GLY A 245 0.01 -8.91 -18.56
C GLY A 245 -0.22 -8.90 -17.05
N VAL A 246 -0.41 -10.07 -16.44
CA VAL A 246 -0.57 -10.20 -14.98
C VAL A 246 0.69 -9.72 -14.25
N PHE A 247 1.88 -10.12 -14.71
CA PHE A 247 3.15 -9.71 -14.12
C PHE A 247 3.33 -8.18 -14.10
N ARG A 248 2.98 -7.49 -15.19
CA ARG A 248 3.06 -6.03 -15.27
C ARG A 248 2.16 -5.34 -14.25
N GLU A 249 0.91 -5.78 -14.13
CA GLU A 249 -0.02 -5.24 -13.14
C GLU A 249 0.44 -5.56 -11.71
N LEU A 250 1.01 -6.76 -11.46
CA LEU A 250 1.55 -7.14 -10.15
C LEU A 250 2.72 -6.24 -9.74
N VAL A 251 3.73 -6.11 -10.60
CA VAL A 251 4.92 -5.30 -10.31
C VAL A 251 4.54 -3.84 -10.09
N SER A 252 3.69 -3.28 -10.96
CA SER A 252 3.21 -1.90 -10.81
C SER A 252 2.45 -1.71 -9.50
N GLY A 253 1.47 -2.58 -9.21
CA GLY A 253 0.64 -2.44 -8.02
C GLY A 253 1.43 -2.65 -6.72
N LEU A 254 2.34 -3.61 -6.69
CA LEU A 254 3.18 -3.89 -5.52
C LEU A 254 4.13 -2.72 -5.25
N ALA A 255 4.78 -2.16 -6.29
CA ALA A 255 5.65 -1.00 -6.14
C ALA A 255 4.93 0.20 -5.51
N THR A 256 3.70 0.51 -5.94
CA THR A 256 2.88 1.61 -5.39
C THR A 256 2.52 1.42 -3.92
N HIS A 257 2.45 0.18 -3.43
CA HIS A 257 2.01 -0.13 -2.06
C HIS A 257 3.17 -0.62 -1.16
N GLY A 258 4.43 -0.47 -1.59
CA GLY A 258 5.59 -0.89 -0.81
C GLY A 258 5.73 -2.42 -0.66
N GLY A 259 5.14 -3.18 -1.59
CA GLY A 259 5.26 -4.63 -1.68
C GLY A 259 6.36 -5.05 -2.65
N VAL A 260 6.92 -6.24 -2.43
CA VAL A 260 7.93 -6.83 -3.31
C VAL A 260 7.43 -8.17 -3.82
N LEU A 261 7.43 -8.34 -5.15
CA LEU A 261 7.15 -9.61 -5.78
C LEU A 261 8.31 -10.58 -5.50
N ASN A 262 8.01 -11.77 -4.97
CA ASN A 262 9.01 -12.79 -4.74
C ASN A 262 9.15 -13.76 -5.91
N ARG A 263 8.02 -14.30 -6.42
CA ARG A 263 8.03 -15.28 -7.52
C ARG A 263 6.66 -15.49 -8.18
N ILE A 264 6.71 -16.17 -9.33
CA ILE A 264 5.58 -16.80 -10.02
C ILE A 264 5.84 -18.31 -10.09
N MET A 265 4.82 -19.13 -9.87
CA MET A 265 4.92 -20.60 -9.81
C MET A 265 3.76 -21.30 -10.53
N PHE A 266 4.01 -22.53 -10.97
CA PHE A 266 3.05 -23.48 -11.56
C PHE A 266 3.29 -24.88 -10.96
N GLY A 267 2.24 -25.71 -10.87
CA GLY A 267 2.37 -27.11 -10.42
C GLY A 267 1.05 -27.79 -10.05
N ASP A 268 0.02 -27.05 -9.66
CA ASP A 268 -1.31 -27.58 -9.30
C ASP A 268 -2.40 -27.18 -10.31
N LYS A 269 -2.02 -27.03 -11.58
CA LYS A 269 -2.84 -26.52 -12.71
C LYS A 269 -3.20 -25.03 -12.62
N ALA A 270 -2.62 -24.29 -11.68
CA ALA A 270 -2.86 -22.86 -11.55
C ALA A 270 -1.56 -22.05 -11.55
N PHE A 271 -1.66 -20.85 -12.12
CA PHE A 271 -0.64 -19.83 -12.00
C PHE A 271 -0.78 -19.22 -10.60
N SER A 272 0.24 -19.37 -9.75
CA SER A 272 0.31 -18.69 -8.46
C SER A 272 1.47 -17.70 -8.38
N SER A 273 1.35 -16.74 -7.46
CA SER A 273 2.39 -15.75 -7.18
C SER A 273 2.44 -15.46 -5.69
N LEU A 274 3.65 -15.10 -5.23
CA LEU A 274 3.94 -14.76 -3.85
C LEU A 274 4.59 -13.38 -3.80
N ALA A 275 4.06 -12.52 -2.94
CA ALA A 275 4.63 -11.21 -2.62
C ALA A 275 4.72 -11.01 -1.11
N PHE A 276 5.61 -10.09 -0.71
CA PHE A 276 5.83 -9.73 0.68
C PHE A 276 5.71 -8.22 0.88
N PHE A 277 5.19 -7.83 2.06
CA PHE A 277 5.26 -6.46 2.56
C PHE A 277 6.03 -6.47 3.88
N GLY A 278 6.82 -5.43 4.09
CA GLY A 278 7.71 -5.34 5.24
C GLY A 278 8.93 -6.26 5.14
N ALA A 279 9.28 -6.79 3.96
CA ALA A 279 10.55 -7.48 3.68
C ALA A 279 10.99 -7.23 2.22
N PRO A 280 12.29 -7.07 1.92
CA PRO A 280 13.44 -7.08 2.84
C PRO A 280 13.57 -5.82 3.72
N LYS A 281 12.89 -4.73 3.39
CA LYS A 281 12.88 -3.50 4.20
C LYS A 281 11.68 -3.45 5.12
N ALA A 282 11.88 -2.88 6.32
CA ALA A 282 10.78 -2.69 7.26
C ALA A 282 9.80 -1.68 6.68
N ALA A 283 8.51 -1.97 6.83
CA ALA A 283 7.45 -1.08 6.38
C ALA A 283 6.49 -0.89 7.55
N GLU A 284 6.20 0.36 7.88
CA GLU A 284 5.10 0.67 8.78
C GLU A 284 3.78 0.32 8.10
N HIS A 285 2.84 -0.23 8.87
CA HIS A 285 1.50 -0.60 8.38
C HIS A 285 1.47 -1.60 7.21
N ALA A 286 2.46 -2.49 7.12
CA ALA A 286 2.57 -3.50 6.06
C ALA A 286 1.27 -4.30 5.83
N GLU A 287 0.49 -4.56 6.89
CA GLU A 287 -0.79 -5.26 6.82
C GLU A 287 -1.84 -4.44 6.07
N THR A 288 -1.92 -3.14 6.37
CA THR A 288 -2.86 -2.22 5.72
C THR A 288 -2.46 -2.00 4.27
N SER A 289 -1.16 -1.87 3.98
CA SER A 289 -0.63 -1.76 2.61
C SER A 289 -0.91 -3.03 1.79
N GLY A 290 -0.77 -4.21 2.39
CA GLY A 290 -1.13 -5.48 1.73
C GLY A 290 -2.61 -5.57 1.37
N VAL A 291 -3.51 -5.16 2.28
CA VAL A 291 -4.95 -5.08 2.00
C VAL A 291 -5.25 -4.05 0.91
N ALA A 292 -4.64 -2.86 0.99
CA ALA A 292 -4.81 -1.79 0.01
C ALA A 292 -4.38 -2.23 -1.39
N PHE A 293 -3.22 -2.88 -1.51
CA PHE A 293 -2.74 -3.45 -2.78
C PHE A 293 -3.77 -4.41 -3.38
N VAL A 294 -4.26 -5.37 -2.61
CA VAL A 294 -5.19 -6.37 -3.15
C VAL A 294 -6.53 -5.76 -3.54
N GLN A 295 -7.03 -4.78 -2.78
CA GLN A 295 -8.26 -4.07 -3.15
C GLN A 295 -8.07 -3.23 -4.41
N ALA A 296 -6.96 -2.49 -4.52
CA ALA A 296 -6.63 -1.74 -5.72
C ALA A 296 -6.43 -2.65 -6.95
N PHE A 297 -5.73 -3.77 -6.77
CA PHE A 297 -5.51 -4.75 -7.83
C PHE A 297 -6.84 -5.36 -8.30
N ARG A 298 -7.74 -5.73 -7.39
CA ARG A 298 -9.08 -6.24 -7.73
C ARG A 298 -9.94 -5.20 -8.45
N ALA A 299 -9.92 -3.95 -7.98
CA ALA A 299 -10.74 -2.87 -8.51
C ALA A 299 -10.26 -2.37 -9.88
N SER A 300 -8.94 -2.28 -10.08
CA SER A 300 -8.36 -1.54 -11.21
C SER A 300 -7.55 -2.42 -12.16
N SER A 301 -6.80 -3.39 -11.65
CA SER A 301 -5.90 -4.22 -12.47
C SER A 301 -6.59 -5.46 -13.05
N LEU A 302 -7.35 -6.19 -12.22
CA LEU A 302 -8.02 -7.42 -12.62
C LEU A 302 -9.02 -7.21 -13.77
N PRO A 303 -9.80 -6.11 -13.85
CA PRO A 303 -10.69 -5.86 -14.98
C PRO A 303 -9.97 -5.64 -16.32
N LYS A 304 -8.71 -5.17 -16.30
CA LYS A 304 -7.89 -5.02 -17.53
C LYS A 304 -7.47 -6.40 -18.07
N LEU A 305 -7.37 -7.40 -17.21
CA LEU A 305 -6.93 -8.75 -17.52
C LEU A 305 -8.13 -9.60 -17.97
N LYS A 306 -8.58 -9.39 -19.22
CA LYS A 306 -9.76 -10.05 -19.79
C LYS A 306 -9.73 -11.57 -19.59
N GLY A 307 -10.79 -12.11 -18.97
CA GLY A 307 -10.98 -13.55 -18.74
C GLY A 307 -10.12 -14.14 -17.62
N VAL A 308 -9.34 -13.32 -16.91
CA VAL A 308 -8.56 -13.74 -15.75
C VAL A 308 -9.40 -13.62 -14.49
N ARG A 309 -9.36 -14.66 -13.66
CA ARG A 309 -9.92 -14.62 -12.29
C ARG A 309 -8.79 -14.76 -11.30
N ALA A 310 -8.91 -14.11 -10.15
CA ALA A 310 -7.86 -14.14 -9.14
C ALA A 310 -8.40 -14.50 -7.75
N ARG A 311 -7.56 -15.10 -6.91
CA ARG A 311 -7.83 -15.36 -5.49
C ARG A 311 -6.66 -14.87 -4.67
N PHE A 312 -6.94 -14.33 -3.50
CA PHE A 312 -5.92 -13.69 -2.66
C PHE A 312 -6.02 -14.20 -1.22
N GLY A 313 -4.86 -14.40 -0.60
CA GLY A 313 -4.74 -14.81 0.80
C GLY A 313 -3.64 -14.02 1.49
N LEU A 314 -3.95 -13.37 2.62
CA LEU A 314 -2.97 -12.62 3.40
C LEU A 314 -2.90 -13.12 4.84
N ASP A 315 -1.68 -13.26 5.35
CA ASP A 315 -1.39 -13.41 6.77
C ASP A 315 -0.13 -12.63 7.12
N ALA A 316 0.02 -12.28 8.38
CA ALA A 316 1.14 -11.53 8.92
C ALA A 316 1.76 -12.31 10.08
N GLY A 317 3.08 -12.27 10.20
CA GLY A 317 3.75 -12.93 11.31
C GLY A 317 5.27 -12.93 11.17
N LEU A 318 5.93 -13.43 12.21
CA LEU A 318 7.38 -13.63 12.21
C LEU A 318 7.75 -14.70 11.16
N CYS A 319 8.71 -14.35 10.30
CA CYS A 319 9.27 -15.21 9.28
C CYS A 319 10.81 -15.13 9.31
N TYR A 320 11.45 -16.23 8.93
CA TYR A 320 12.83 -16.19 8.43
C TYR A 320 12.82 -15.48 7.08
N THR A 321 13.73 -14.54 6.86
CA THR A 321 13.92 -13.86 5.57
C THR A 321 15.37 -13.94 5.17
N GLY A 322 15.65 -14.50 3.99
CA GLY A 322 17.02 -14.71 3.51
C GLY A 322 17.09 -15.75 2.39
N PRO A 323 18.29 -16.20 2.02
CA PRO A 323 18.48 -17.27 1.04
C PRO A 323 17.83 -18.59 1.49
N VAL A 324 17.13 -19.24 0.58
CA VAL A 324 16.53 -20.58 0.72
C VAL A 324 17.04 -21.45 -0.41
N GLY A 325 17.67 -22.58 -0.06
CA GLY A 325 18.28 -23.51 -1.02
C GLY A 325 19.72 -23.85 -0.64
N GLY A 326 20.50 -24.26 -1.63
CA GLY A 326 21.90 -24.66 -1.45
C GLY A 326 22.91 -23.62 -1.98
N SER A 327 24.18 -23.84 -1.67
CA SER A 327 25.34 -23.04 -2.09
C SER A 327 25.41 -22.88 -3.61
N ARG A 328 25.15 -23.97 -4.34
CA ARG A 328 25.17 -23.99 -5.81
C ARG A 328 23.98 -23.24 -6.42
N ARG A 329 22.85 -23.17 -5.73
CA ARG A 329 21.58 -22.61 -6.21
C ARG A 329 20.63 -22.37 -5.03
N ASN A 330 20.24 -21.12 -4.81
CA ASN A 330 19.33 -20.69 -3.73
C ASN A 330 18.47 -19.52 -4.21
N GLU A 331 17.39 -19.15 -3.53
CA GLU A 331 16.60 -17.94 -3.82
C GLU A 331 16.32 -17.17 -2.54
N TRP A 332 16.28 -15.85 -2.62
CA TRP A 332 15.81 -15.07 -1.50
C TRP A 332 14.29 -15.26 -1.31
N SER A 333 13.86 -15.63 -0.10
CA SER A 333 12.44 -15.79 0.23
C SER A 333 12.18 -15.68 1.73
N CYS A 334 10.90 -15.78 2.11
CA CYS A 334 10.48 -15.83 3.50
C CYS A 334 9.96 -17.23 3.84
N LEU A 335 10.35 -17.77 5.00
CA LEU A 335 9.83 -19.02 5.54
C LEU A 335 9.15 -18.76 6.89
N GLY A 336 7.90 -19.20 7.04
CA GLY A 336 7.18 -19.01 8.29
C GLY A 336 5.73 -19.47 8.22
N ASP A 337 5.08 -19.48 9.37
CA ASP A 337 3.66 -19.84 9.48
C ASP A 337 2.75 -18.90 8.68
N ALA A 338 3.11 -17.61 8.61
CA ALA A 338 2.35 -16.62 7.85
C ALA A 338 2.32 -16.95 6.35
N VAL A 339 3.45 -17.36 5.77
CA VAL A 339 3.56 -17.77 4.35
C VAL A 339 2.69 -18.99 4.05
N ASN A 340 2.67 -19.97 4.96
CA ASN A 340 1.83 -21.16 4.79
C ASN A 340 0.34 -20.86 4.97
N THR A 341 0.01 -19.97 5.88
CA THR A 341 -1.38 -19.61 6.19
C THR A 341 -1.99 -18.74 5.10
N SER A 342 -1.24 -17.79 4.54
CA SER A 342 -1.68 -16.98 3.39
C SER A 342 -1.96 -17.84 2.15
N ALA A 343 -1.12 -18.83 1.84
CA ALA A 343 -1.38 -19.80 0.77
C ALA A 343 -2.69 -20.57 0.97
N ARG A 344 -2.98 -20.99 2.21
CA ARG A 344 -4.21 -21.73 2.56
C ARG A 344 -5.45 -20.84 2.52
N LEU A 345 -5.33 -19.58 2.95
CA LEU A 345 -6.40 -18.58 2.85
C LEU A 345 -6.74 -18.31 1.39
N MET A 346 -5.74 -18.13 0.53
CA MET A 346 -5.91 -17.96 -0.92
C MET A 346 -6.66 -19.17 -1.54
N ALA A 347 -6.27 -20.39 -1.17
CA ALA A 347 -6.93 -21.61 -1.66
C ALA A 347 -8.38 -21.74 -1.18
N ALA A 348 -8.69 -21.26 0.03
CA ALA A 348 -10.05 -21.24 0.59
C ALA A 348 -10.91 -20.09 0.06
N ALA A 349 -10.31 -19.04 -0.49
CA ALA A 349 -11.03 -17.88 -1.00
C ALA A 349 -11.92 -18.24 -2.20
N ALA A 350 -13.08 -17.60 -2.30
CA ALA A 350 -13.91 -17.67 -3.50
C ALA A 350 -13.18 -16.99 -4.68
N LYS A 351 -13.62 -17.28 -5.91
CA LYS A 351 -13.10 -16.62 -7.11
C LYS A 351 -13.30 -15.10 -7.00
N ASN A 352 -12.28 -14.33 -7.37
CA ASN A 352 -12.24 -12.87 -7.31
C ASN A 352 -12.42 -12.29 -5.89
N SER A 353 -12.12 -13.07 -4.85
CA SER A 353 -12.22 -12.64 -3.45
C SER A 353 -10.88 -12.72 -2.73
N THR A 354 -10.85 -12.11 -1.55
CA THR A 354 -9.68 -12.04 -0.69
C THR A 354 -10.02 -12.56 0.69
N LEU A 355 -9.19 -13.44 1.23
CA LEU A 355 -9.26 -13.84 2.64
C LEU A 355 -8.01 -13.37 3.39
N VAL A 356 -8.23 -12.77 4.55
CA VAL A 356 -7.16 -12.33 5.46
C VAL A 356 -7.28 -13.05 6.80
N SER A 357 -6.15 -13.27 7.45
CA SER A 357 -6.10 -13.87 8.79
C SER A 357 -6.60 -12.89 9.87
N PRO A 358 -6.85 -13.36 11.11
CA PRO A 358 -7.16 -12.49 12.24
C PRO A 358 -6.06 -11.47 12.54
N ARG A 359 -4.79 -11.81 12.27
CA ARG A 359 -3.63 -10.94 12.49
C ARG A 359 -3.66 -9.73 11.56
N VAL A 360 -3.91 -9.97 10.27
CA VAL A 360 -4.07 -8.89 9.28
C VAL A 360 -5.33 -8.08 9.55
N LYS A 361 -6.44 -8.75 9.91
CA LYS A 361 -7.69 -8.08 10.28
C LYS A 361 -7.49 -7.12 11.43
N GLN A 362 -6.80 -7.52 12.50
CA GLN A 362 -6.58 -6.68 13.68
C GLN A 362 -5.83 -5.39 13.35
N ALA A 363 -4.83 -5.47 12.46
CA ALA A 363 -4.04 -4.31 12.05
C ALA A 363 -4.77 -3.41 11.04
N ALA A 364 -5.62 -3.97 10.18
CA ALA A 364 -6.24 -3.24 9.07
C ALA A 364 -7.71 -2.84 9.31
N GLU A 365 -8.38 -3.32 10.37
CA GLU A 365 -9.80 -3.04 10.64
C GLU A 365 -10.10 -1.57 10.96
N SER A 366 -9.10 -0.78 11.31
CA SER A 366 -9.24 0.67 11.48
C SER A 366 -9.44 1.38 10.14
N ALA A 367 -8.82 0.88 9.07
CA ALA A 367 -8.85 1.48 7.73
C ALA A 367 -9.85 0.79 6.79
N TRP A 368 -10.24 -0.45 7.07
CA TRP A 368 -11.05 -1.27 6.16
C TRP A 368 -12.19 -1.96 6.89
N GLU A 369 -13.33 -2.08 6.23
CA GLU A 369 -14.38 -3.00 6.67
C GLU A 369 -13.87 -4.44 6.61
N MET A 370 -14.23 -5.25 7.60
CA MET A 370 -13.76 -6.63 7.74
C MET A 370 -14.93 -7.54 8.05
N THR A 371 -15.31 -8.37 7.09
CA THR A 371 -16.44 -9.30 7.23
C THR A 371 -15.92 -10.70 7.55
N SER A 372 -16.37 -11.31 8.66
CA SER A 372 -16.01 -12.70 8.95
C SER A 372 -16.62 -13.63 7.90
N ARG A 373 -15.80 -14.53 7.35
CA ARG A 373 -16.22 -15.60 6.43
C ARG A 373 -16.26 -16.97 7.12
N GLY A 374 -16.19 -16.98 8.45
CA GLY A 374 -16.26 -18.18 9.28
C GLY A 374 -14.91 -18.86 9.51
N LYS A 375 -14.95 -20.04 10.12
CA LYS A 375 -13.76 -20.82 10.53
C LYS A 375 -13.48 -21.98 9.59
N PHE A 376 -12.29 -21.99 9.01
CA PHE A 376 -11.83 -22.98 8.04
C PHE A 376 -10.89 -24.00 8.69
N LYS A 377 -11.04 -25.28 8.31
CA LYS A 377 -10.08 -26.31 8.69
C LYS A 377 -8.88 -26.21 7.72
N MET A 378 -7.72 -25.84 8.26
CA MET A 378 -6.50 -25.70 7.47
C MET A 378 -5.57 -26.89 7.75
N LYS A 379 -5.02 -27.50 6.70
CA LYS A 379 -4.05 -28.61 6.81
C LYS A 379 -2.89 -28.19 7.71
N GLY A 380 -2.55 -28.97 8.73
CA GLY A 380 -1.43 -28.67 9.64
C GLY A 380 -1.73 -27.64 10.75
N LYS A 381 -2.98 -27.17 10.90
CA LYS A 381 -3.42 -26.40 12.07
C LYS A 381 -4.29 -27.28 12.97
N ALA A 382 -4.04 -27.24 14.28
CA ALA A 382 -4.81 -28.01 15.26
C ALA A 382 -6.25 -27.50 15.41
N SER A 383 -6.44 -26.18 15.40
CA SER A 383 -7.75 -25.52 15.48
C SER A 383 -8.20 -24.97 14.13
N ARG A 384 -9.52 -24.86 13.93
CA ARG A 384 -10.09 -24.14 12.78
C ARG A 384 -9.72 -22.67 12.88
N GLN A 385 -9.22 -22.10 11.79
CA GLN A 385 -8.77 -20.71 11.73
C GLN A 385 -9.89 -19.84 11.17
N GLU A 386 -10.19 -18.72 11.82
CA GLU A 386 -11.13 -17.73 11.29
C GLU A 386 -10.49 -16.94 10.14
N ALA A 387 -11.29 -16.59 9.13
CA ALA A 387 -10.85 -15.75 8.02
C ALA A 387 -11.83 -14.62 7.78
N PHE A 388 -11.31 -13.48 7.32
CA PHE A 388 -12.08 -12.28 7.06
C PHE A 388 -11.92 -11.85 5.61
N GLU A 389 -12.94 -11.25 5.04
CA GLU A 389 -12.85 -10.59 3.74
C GLU A 389 -12.84 -9.08 3.94
N PRO A 390 -11.81 -8.37 3.42
CA PRO A 390 -11.79 -6.91 3.47
C PRO A 390 -12.84 -6.34 2.51
N GLY A 391 -13.59 -5.36 3.00
CA GLY A 391 -14.63 -4.62 2.28
C GLY A 391 -14.14 -3.26 1.79
N SER A 392 -15.02 -2.25 1.82
CA SER A 392 -14.69 -0.88 1.47
C SER A 392 -13.68 -0.28 2.47
N LYS A 393 -12.93 0.73 2.02
CA LYS A 393 -12.10 1.52 2.91
C LYS A 393 -13.01 2.39 3.77
N ARG A 394 -12.83 2.33 5.10
CA ARG A 394 -13.58 3.16 6.05
C ARG A 394 -13.19 4.63 5.85
N GLY A 395 -14.18 5.52 5.71
CA GLY A 395 -13.96 6.97 5.56
C GLY A 395 -13.41 7.42 4.19
N SER A 396 -13.82 6.76 3.09
CA SER A 396 -13.34 7.04 1.74
C SER A 396 -14.10 8.20 1.04
N ALA A 397 -13.68 9.45 1.28
CA ALA A 397 -13.48 10.43 0.19
C ALA A 397 -12.57 11.60 0.63
N LEU A 398 -11.44 11.76 -0.08
CA LEU A 398 -10.45 12.86 -0.03
C LEU A 398 -9.64 13.05 1.28
N GLY A 399 -8.35 12.68 1.18
CA GLY A 399 -7.24 13.56 1.56
C GLY A 399 -6.69 13.53 2.99
N PHE A 400 -7.53 13.36 4.02
CA PHE A 400 -7.05 13.23 5.40
C PHE A 400 -7.84 12.14 6.14
N THR A 401 -7.29 10.92 6.19
CA THR A 401 -7.86 9.87 7.05
C THR A 401 -7.44 10.18 8.48
N TYR A 402 -8.27 10.93 9.20
CA TYR A 402 -8.05 11.17 10.63
C TYR A 402 -8.17 9.84 11.40
N ARG A 403 -7.16 9.53 12.22
CA ARG A 403 -7.04 8.23 12.91
C ARG A 403 -8.19 7.89 13.86
N TYR A 404 -8.99 8.88 14.26
CA TYR A 404 -10.09 8.76 15.22
C TYR A 404 -11.21 9.75 14.89
N PRO A 405 -12.45 9.57 15.39
CA PRO A 405 -13.56 10.49 15.17
C PRO A 405 -13.27 11.92 15.65
N MET A 406 -14.11 12.87 15.23
CA MET A 406 -14.07 14.23 15.80
C MET A 406 -14.44 14.18 17.28
N LEU A 407 -13.65 14.83 18.14
CA LEU A 407 -13.86 14.84 19.58
C LEU A 407 -14.16 16.27 20.06
N GLY A 408 -15.20 16.43 20.89
CA GLY A 408 -15.50 17.69 21.58
C GLY A 408 -16.00 18.83 20.69
N ARG A 409 -16.57 18.54 19.52
CA ARG A 409 -17.11 19.53 18.57
C ARG A 409 -18.50 19.17 18.04
N ASP A 410 -19.29 18.48 18.85
CA ASP A 410 -20.61 17.99 18.44
C ASP A 410 -21.57 19.15 18.11
N GLN A 411 -21.49 20.25 18.87
CA GLN A 411 -22.31 21.44 18.66
C GLN A 411 -21.96 22.17 17.36
N GLU A 412 -20.67 22.43 17.12
CA GLU A 412 -20.21 23.12 15.92
C GLU A 412 -20.44 22.27 14.66
N LEU A 413 -20.25 20.95 14.77
CA LEU A 413 -20.57 20.02 13.69
C LEU A 413 -22.08 20.03 13.39
N ALA A 414 -22.94 20.05 14.42
CA ALA A 414 -24.38 20.15 14.24
C ALA A 414 -24.78 21.47 13.55
N GLN A 415 -24.17 22.60 13.93
CA GLN A 415 -24.41 23.90 13.30
C GLN A 415 -23.98 23.92 11.82
N LEU A 416 -22.80 23.42 11.51
CA LEU A 416 -22.34 23.29 10.12
C LEU A 416 -23.21 22.35 9.29
N THR A 417 -23.65 21.24 9.90
CA THR A 417 -24.57 20.30 9.24
C THR A 417 -25.87 21.02 8.91
N ALA A 418 -26.48 21.71 9.88
CA ALA A 418 -27.73 22.44 9.71
C ALA A 418 -27.62 23.58 8.67
N PHE A 419 -26.43 24.20 8.55
CA PHE A 419 -26.16 25.20 7.52
C PHE A 419 -26.16 24.61 6.10
N VAL A 420 -25.55 23.44 5.91
CA VAL A 420 -25.44 22.81 4.57
C VAL A 420 -26.69 22.02 4.20
N GLU A 421 -27.41 21.43 5.16
CA GLU A 421 -28.56 20.55 4.93
C GLU A 421 -29.60 21.07 3.90
N PRO A 422 -29.95 22.38 3.84
CA PRO A 422 -30.97 22.86 2.90
C PRO A 422 -30.62 22.68 1.42
N ILE A 423 -29.34 22.52 1.05
CA ILE A 423 -28.98 22.23 -0.36
C ILE A 423 -29.48 20.85 -0.84
N PHE A 424 -29.91 20.01 0.10
CA PHE A 424 -30.47 18.67 -0.15
C PHE A 424 -32.00 18.63 -0.07
N ALA A 425 -32.66 19.77 0.12
CA ALA A 425 -34.13 19.86 0.15
C ALA A 425 -34.74 19.57 -1.23
N ALA A 426 -36.06 19.37 -1.27
CA ALA A 426 -36.79 19.14 -2.53
C ALA A 426 -36.71 20.34 -3.49
N THR A 427 -36.68 21.56 -2.94
CA THR A 427 -36.45 22.82 -3.65
C THR A 427 -35.18 23.46 -3.09
N PRO A 428 -34.00 23.02 -3.52
CA PRO A 428 -32.76 23.45 -2.93
C PRO A 428 -32.33 24.81 -3.49
N GLU A 429 -31.81 25.66 -2.60
CA GLU A 429 -31.39 27.03 -2.89
C GLU A 429 -29.97 27.28 -2.39
N PHE A 430 -29.39 28.40 -2.81
CA PHE A 430 -28.08 28.83 -2.35
C PHE A 430 -28.17 29.29 -0.90
N VAL A 431 -27.52 28.55 0.00
CA VAL A 431 -27.63 28.80 1.46
C VAL A 431 -26.74 29.93 1.98
N GLY A 432 -25.79 30.38 1.15
CA GLY A 432 -24.79 31.39 1.50
C GLY A 432 -23.40 30.81 1.79
N VAL A 433 -22.64 31.56 2.57
CA VAL A 433 -21.27 31.22 2.98
C VAL A 433 -21.20 31.07 4.50
N THR A 434 -20.64 29.96 4.98
CA THR A 434 -20.24 29.83 6.39
C THR A 434 -18.73 29.89 6.47
N ARG A 435 -18.19 30.65 7.42
CA ARG A 435 -16.74 30.78 7.63
C ARG A 435 -16.36 30.35 9.04
N LEU A 436 -15.51 29.35 9.11
CA LEU A 436 -14.91 28.84 10.34
C LEU A 436 -13.71 29.70 10.71
N LEU A 437 -13.83 30.50 11.76
CA LEU A 437 -12.77 31.33 12.30
C LEU A 437 -12.16 30.68 13.53
N GLY A 438 -10.86 30.88 13.75
CA GLY A 438 -10.21 30.48 14.98
C GLY A 438 -8.71 30.31 14.82
N GLU A 439 -8.03 30.18 15.94
CA GLU A 439 -6.57 30.02 15.99
C GLU A 439 -6.08 28.74 15.27
N PRO A 440 -4.79 28.69 14.88
CA PRO A 440 -4.17 27.48 14.36
C PRO A 440 -4.30 26.30 15.33
N GLY A 441 -4.56 25.10 14.80
CA GLY A 441 -4.67 23.87 15.60
C GLY A 441 -6.01 23.63 16.30
N LEU A 442 -6.98 24.56 16.21
CA LEU A 442 -8.32 24.39 16.81
C LEU A 442 -9.23 23.34 16.13
N GLY A 443 -8.78 22.74 15.03
CA GLY A 443 -9.48 21.66 14.34
C GLY A 443 -10.41 22.08 13.20
N LYS A 444 -10.23 23.28 12.61
CA LYS A 444 -11.04 23.80 11.48
C LYS A 444 -11.15 22.79 10.32
N THR A 445 -10.01 22.40 9.72
CA THR A 445 -9.97 21.42 8.61
C THR A 445 -10.57 20.07 9.01
N ARG A 446 -10.35 19.65 10.27
CA ARG A 446 -10.91 18.39 10.78
C ARG A 446 -12.43 18.44 10.93
N LEU A 447 -12.97 19.58 11.35
CA LEU A 447 -14.40 19.81 11.48
C LEU A 447 -15.09 19.82 10.11
N VAL A 448 -14.46 20.42 9.10
CA VAL A 448 -14.94 20.37 7.71
C VAL A 448 -14.91 18.94 7.16
N ALA A 449 -13.85 18.18 7.45
CA ALA A 449 -13.78 16.77 7.08
C ALA A 449 -14.87 15.92 7.78
N ALA A 450 -15.18 16.22 9.05
CA ALA A 450 -16.26 15.55 9.79
C ALA A 450 -17.64 15.89 9.21
N LEU A 451 -17.87 17.15 8.81
CA LEU A 451 -19.08 17.56 8.09
C LEU A 451 -19.24 16.76 6.80
N ARG A 452 -18.19 16.67 5.99
CA ARG A 452 -18.19 15.91 4.75
C ARG A 452 -18.53 14.43 4.99
N ALA A 453 -17.85 13.79 5.94
CA ALA A 453 -18.08 12.39 6.29
C ALA A 453 -19.55 12.15 6.69
N LYS A 454 -20.13 13.06 7.47
CA LYS A 454 -21.54 12.99 7.88
C LYS A 454 -22.52 13.11 6.72
N ILE A 455 -22.23 13.96 5.73
CA ILE A 455 -23.04 14.06 4.50
C ILE A 455 -22.94 12.75 3.69
N GLU A 456 -21.74 12.17 3.59
CA GLU A 456 -21.48 10.91 2.88
C GLU A 456 -22.19 9.72 3.55
N GLU A 457 -22.18 9.64 4.88
CA GLU A 457 -22.92 8.64 5.66
C GLU A 457 -24.43 8.72 5.43
N GLY A 458 -24.95 9.91 5.13
CA GLY A 458 -26.36 10.11 4.75
C GLY A 458 -26.74 9.53 3.38
N GLY A 459 -25.77 9.01 2.61
CA GLY A 459 -26.01 8.36 1.31
C GLY A 459 -26.48 9.28 0.20
N LYS A 460 -26.46 10.60 0.41
CA LYS A 460 -26.88 11.61 -0.57
C LYS A 460 -25.77 11.81 -1.61
N ARG A 461 -26.13 11.96 -2.88
CA ARG A 461 -25.17 12.32 -3.95
C ARG A 461 -24.89 13.81 -3.90
N PHE A 462 -23.62 14.21 -3.90
CA PHE A 462 -23.19 15.61 -3.95
C PHE A 462 -21.82 15.76 -4.60
N HIS A 463 -21.44 17.00 -4.89
CA HIS A 463 -20.13 17.41 -5.34
C HIS A 463 -19.42 18.20 -4.25
N TRP A 464 -18.18 17.82 -3.94
CA TRP A 464 -17.32 18.54 -3.00
C TRP A 464 -16.13 19.15 -3.73
N LEU A 465 -16.04 20.47 -3.73
CA LEU A 465 -15.05 21.24 -4.48
C LEU A 465 -14.05 21.82 -3.48
N HIS A 466 -12.93 21.12 -3.28
CA HIS A 466 -11.88 21.55 -2.36
C HIS A 466 -10.92 22.53 -3.03
N MET A 467 -10.85 23.75 -2.49
CA MET A 467 -10.06 24.88 -2.98
C MET A 467 -9.12 25.37 -1.87
N PRO A 468 -7.91 24.81 -1.76
CA PRO A 468 -6.94 25.25 -0.78
C PRO A 468 -6.25 26.56 -1.19
N CYS A 469 -6.13 27.50 -0.26
CA CYS A 469 -5.36 28.73 -0.40
C CYS A 469 -3.98 28.60 0.26
N ASP A 470 -2.99 29.32 -0.26
CA ASP A 470 -1.61 29.30 0.24
C ASP A 470 -1.00 30.71 0.19
N GLY A 471 -0.32 31.13 1.26
CA GLY A 471 0.37 32.41 1.35
C GLY A 471 1.70 32.48 0.59
N VAL A 472 2.26 31.34 0.15
CA VAL A 472 3.56 31.27 -0.54
C VAL A 472 3.42 31.55 -2.04
N HIS A 473 2.40 30.99 -2.69
CA HIS A 473 2.18 31.10 -4.13
C HIS A 473 1.22 32.25 -4.46
N LYS A 474 1.75 33.42 -4.80
CA LYS A 474 0.97 34.61 -5.19
C LYS A 474 0.50 34.60 -6.66
N SER A 475 0.64 33.49 -7.39
CA SER A 475 0.09 33.37 -8.74
C SER A 475 -1.44 33.38 -8.69
N GLY A 476 -2.09 34.21 -9.52
CA GLY A 476 -3.54 34.22 -9.61
C GLY A 476 -4.11 32.84 -9.97
N TRP A 477 -5.31 32.54 -9.48
CA TRP A 477 -6.06 31.31 -9.70
C TRP A 477 -5.52 30.04 -9.02
N ASN A 478 -4.60 30.14 -8.06
CA ASN A 478 -4.00 28.93 -7.46
C ASN A 478 -5.04 28.01 -6.79
N SER A 479 -5.97 28.59 -6.03
CA SER A 479 -7.00 27.84 -5.29
C SER A 479 -7.93 27.08 -6.25
N VAL A 480 -8.44 27.79 -7.25
CA VAL A 480 -9.31 27.24 -8.31
C VAL A 480 -8.54 26.26 -9.19
N GLY A 481 -7.32 26.57 -9.59
CA GLY A 481 -6.46 25.71 -10.40
C GLY A 481 -6.16 24.39 -9.71
N THR A 482 -5.95 24.39 -8.39
CA THR A 482 -5.76 23.16 -7.61
C THR A 482 -7.01 22.28 -7.64
N TRP A 483 -8.18 22.88 -7.45
CA TRP A 483 -9.45 22.16 -7.62
C TRP A 483 -9.60 21.59 -9.04
N LEU A 484 -9.36 22.40 -10.07
CA LEU A 484 -9.49 21.98 -11.47
C LEU A 484 -8.53 20.84 -11.82
N ARG A 485 -7.29 20.88 -11.33
CA ARG A 485 -6.32 19.78 -11.51
C ARG A 485 -6.88 18.46 -11.00
N ASN A 486 -7.41 18.47 -9.77
CA ASN A 486 -8.04 17.30 -9.16
C ASN A 486 -9.32 16.88 -9.89
N PHE A 487 -10.13 17.84 -10.32
CA PHE A 487 -11.39 17.59 -11.02
C PHE A 487 -11.19 16.95 -12.40
N PHE A 488 -10.13 17.33 -13.11
CA PHE A 488 -9.76 16.74 -14.40
C PHE A 488 -8.87 15.50 -14.27
N GLY A 489 -8.24 15.27 -13.12
CA GLY A 489 -7.26 14.20 -12.92
C GLY A 489 -5.94 14.48 -13.65
N VAL A 490 -5.50 15.74 -13.69
CA VAL A 490 -4.22 16.14 -14.29
C VAL A 490 -3.17 16.39 -13.21
N THR A 491 -1.94 15.94 -13.47
CA THR A 491 -0.80 16.07 -12.56
C THR A 491 0.31 16.90 -13.18
N ASP A 492 1.20 17.43 -12.34
CA ASP A 492 2.38 18.15 -12.80
C ASP A 492 3.28 17.24 -13.63
N GLY A 493 3.73 17.75 -14.79
CA GLY A 493 4.54 16.99 -15.75
C GLY A 493 3.75 16.05 -16.68
N MET A 494 2.40 15.99 -16.58
CA MET A 494 1.59 15.25 -17.56
C MET A 494 1.70 15.91 -18.95
N ALA A 495 1.93 15.10 -19.99
CA ALA A 495 2.01 15.59 -21.37
C ALA A 495 0.67 16.19 -21.85
N GLN A 496 0.73 17.14 -22.80
CA GLN A 496 -0.44 17.88 -23.30
C GLN A 496 -1.53 16.97 -23.89
N GLY A 497 -1.16 15.95 -24.68
CA GLY A 497 -2.14 15.03 -25.30
C GLY A 497 -3.07 14.33 -24.28
N PRO A 498 -2.51 13.66 -23.25
CA PRO A 498 -3.28 13.13 -22.13
C PRO A 498 -4.11 14.17 -21.37
N LYS A 499 -3.56 15.36 -21.06
CA LYS A 499 -4.30 16.45 -20.40
C LYS A 499 -5.56 16.83 -21.16
N LYS A 500 -5.44 17.06 -22.48
CA LYS A 500 -6.55 17.42 -23.37
C LYS A 500 -7.68 16.39 -23.30
N LYS A 501 -7.34 15.11 -23.47
CA LYS A 501 -8.31 14.00 -23.41
C LYS A 501 -9.03 13.92 -22.06
N ALA A 502 -8.32 14.15 -20.96
CA ALA A 502 -8.89 14.11 -19.62
C ALA A 502 -9.91 15.24 -19.42
N ILE A 503 -9.56 16.47 -19.82
CA ILE A 503 -10.42 17.65 -19.75
C ILE A 503 -11.65 17.50 -20.64
N GLU A 504 -11.47 17.16 -21.92
CA GLU A 504 -12.56 16.96 -22.89
C GLU A 504 -13.55 15.89 -22.39
N LYS A 505 -13.03 14.75 -21.92
CA LYS A 505 -13.84 13.67 -21.35
C LYS A 505 -14.62 14.12 -20.11
N ARG A 506 -14.05 15.01 -19.29
CA ARG A 506 -14.72 15.52 -18.10
C ARG A 506 -15.81 16.53 -18.46
N TYR A 507 -15.54 17.44 -19.39
CA TYR A 507 -16.52 18.41 -19.89
C TYR A 507 -17.71 17.72 -20.59
N ALA A 508 -17.47 16.68 -21.38
CA ALA A 508 -18.51 15.90 -22.07
C ALA A 508 -19.61 15.39 -21.12
N GLN A 509 -19.24 15.04 -19.86
CA GLN A 509 -20.21 14.58 -18.84
C GLN A 509 -21.26 15.63 -18.47
N TYR A 510 -21.00 16.90 -18.76
CA TYR A 510 -21.87 18.03 -18.44
C TYR A 510 -22.41 18.71 -19.69
N THR A 511 -21.59 18.85 -20.74
CA THR A 511 -22.03 19.46 -22.01
C THR A 511 -23.03 18.60 -22.76
N ASP A 512 -23.08 17.29 -22.50
CA ASP A 512 -23.99 16.35 -23.16
C ASP A 512 -25.14 15.91 -22.24
N ASN A 513 -25.17 16.41 -20.99
CA ASN A 513 -26.15 16.02 -19.99
C ASN A 513 -27.42 16.88 -20.09
N PRO A 514 -28.62 16.30 -20.30
CA PRO A 514 -29.87 17.06 -20.43
C PRO A 514 -30.32 17.75 -19.15
N LYS A 515 -29.79 17.36 -17.97
CA LYS A 515 -30.06 18.06 -16.71
C LYS A 515 -29.40 19.44 -16.64
N VAL A 516 -28.34 19.66 -17.41
CA VAL A 516 -27.63 20.95 -17.45
C VAL A 516 -28.37 21.89 -18.42
N PRO A 517 -28.74 23.12 -18.01
CA PRO A 517 -29.42 24.08 -18.87
C PRO A 517 -28.68 24.32 -20.18
N GLU A 518 -29.42 24.52 -21.28
CA GLU A 518 -28.85 24.69 -22.62
C GLU A 518 -27.83 25.85 -22.69
N TYR A 519 -28.17 26.99 -22.08
CA TYR A 519 -27.26 28.12 -21.94
C TYR A 519 -25.93 27.72 -21.30
N THR A 520 -25.97 27.05 -20.15
CA THR A 520 -24.76 26.60 -19.44
C THR A 520 -23.96 25.59 -20.26
N ARG A 521 -24.60 24.67 -21.00
CA ARG A 521 -23.89 23.75 -21.91
C ARG A 521 -23.18 24.48 -23.04
N GLY A 522 -23.81 25.52 -23.60
CA GLY A 522 -23.20 26.38 -24.61
C GLY A 522 -21.97 27.12 -24.07
N GLU A 523 -22.10 27.74 -22.90
CA GLU A 523 -20.99 28.45 -22.26
C GLU A 523 -19.85 27.53 -21.85
N LEU A 524 -20.13 26.31 -21.37
CA LEU A 524 -19.09 25.32 -21.08
C LEU A 524 -18.24 24.98 -22.31
N LYS A 525 -18.88 24.79 -23.48
CA LYS A 525 -18.18 24.51 -24.74
C LYS A 525 -17.33 25.71 -25.17
N ARG A 526 -17.89 26.92 -25.06
CA ARG A 526 -17.22 28.17 -25.43
C ARG A 526 -16.00 28.47 -24.55
N THR A 527 -16.09 28.15 -23.26
CA THR A 527 -15.13 28.60 -22.25
C THR A 527 -14.14 27.52 -21.77
N MET A 528 -14.24 26.28 -22.26
CA MET A 528 -13.40 25.15 -21.84
C MET A 528 -11.89 25.45 -21.89
N SER A 529 -11.41 26.13 -22.93
CA SER A 529 -9.99 26.47 -23.09
C SER A 529 -9.48 27.47 -22.05
N PHE A 530 -10.35 28.33 -21.50
CA PHE A 530 -10.00 29.26 -20.41
C PHE A 530 -9.90 28.53 -19.07
N ALA A 531 -10.77 27.55 -18.81
CA ALA A 531 -10.63 26.70 -17.62
C ALA A 531 -9.37 25.83 -17.67
N ALA A 532 -9.06 25.31 -18.86
CA ALA A 532 -7.92 24.43 -19.07
C ALA A 532 -6.56 25.17 -18.98
N ASP A 533 -6.53 26.46 -19.28
CA ASP A 533 -5.36 27.31 -19.09
C ASP A 533 -4.90 27.36 -17.62
N MET A 534 -5.84 27.37 -16.65
CA MET A 534 -5.52 27.33 -15.21
C MET A 534 -4.84 26.02 -14.76
N VAL A 535 -4.79 25.01 -15.62
CA VAL A 535 -4.07 23.74 -15.41
C VAL A 535 -2.99 23.49 -16.47
N GLU A 536 -2.56 24.56 -17.15
CA GLU A 536 -1.49 24.58 -18.16
C GLU A 536 -1.76 23.59 -19.29
N CYS A 537 -2.96 23.65 -19.86
CA CYS A 537 -3.37 22.84 -21.01
C CYS A 537 -3.89 23.74 -22.14
N HIS A 538 -3.31 23.62 -23.35
CA HIS A 538 -3.58 24.54 -24.46
C HIS A 538 -3.86 23.80 -25.76
N TRP A 539 -4.81 24.31 -26.55
CA TRP A 539 -5.16 23.83 -27.89
C TRP A 539 -4.86 24.91 -28.91
N GLU A 540 -4.28 24.50 -30.02
CA GLU A 540 -4.05 25.35 -31.18
C GLU A 540 -5.40 25.79 -31.79
N GLY A 541 -5.53 27.07 -32.14
CA GLY A 541 -6.73 27.69 -32.67
C GLY A 541 -7.87 27.88 -31.65
N SER A 542 -7.62 27.66 -30.35
CA SER A 542 -8.67 27.74 -29.32
C SER A 542 -9.12 29.17 -29.02
N PRO A 543 -10.33 29.36 -28.45
CA PRO A 543 -10.80 30.69 -28.04
C PRO A 543 -9.85 31.40 -27.06
N PHE A 544 -9.16 30.66 -26.21
CA PHE A 544 -8.18 31.21 -25.28
C PHE A 544 -6.95 31.75 -26.03
N GLU A 545 -6.41 30.98 -26.98
CA GLU A 545 -5.22 31.36 -27.75
C GLU A 545 -5.50 32.55 -28.67
N LYS A 546 -6.67 32.58 -29.33
CA LYS A 546 -7.07 33.66 -30.26
C LYS A 546 -7.36 35.01 -29.60
N LEU A 547 -7.61 35.02 -28.30
CA LEU A 547 -8.00 36.23 -27.59
C LEU A 547 -6.76 36.89 -26.98
N ASP A 548 -6.28 38.01 -27.52
CA ASP A 548 -5.03 38.62 -27.02
C ASP A 548 -5.21 39.53 -25.80
N ASP A 549 -6.44 39.98 -25.52
CA ASP A 549 -6.74 40.87 -24.38
C ASP A 549 -6.69 40.11 -23.02
N PRO A 550 -5.73 40.45 -22.13
CA PRO A 550 -5.60 39.79 -20.83
C PRO A 550 -6.82 39.97 -19.91
N LYS A 551 -7.51 41.11 -19.99
CA LYS A 551 -8.71 41.39 -19.20
C LYS A 551 -9.85 40.49 -19.64
N LEU A 552 -10.09 40.39 -20.96
CA LEU A 552 -11.11 39.49 -21.49
C LEU A 552 -10.77 38.01 -21.22
N ARG A 553 -9.48 37.61 -21.25
CA ARG A 553 -9.08 36.26 -20.82
C ARG A 553 -9.46 35.99 -19.37
N HIS A 554 -9.18 36.93 -18.48
CA HIS A 554 -9.53 36.83 -17.06
C HIS A 554 -11.05 36.75 -16.82
N GLU A 555 -11.83 37.61 -17.48
CA GLU A 555 -13.30 37.57 -17.42
C GLU A 555 -13.85 36.23 -17.93
N ASN A 556 -13.30 35.68 -19.01
CA ASN A 556 -13.70 34.36 -19.51
C ASN A 556 -13.27 33.21 -18.59
N ARG A 557 -12.16 33.31 -17.84
CA ARG A 557 -11.83 32.33 -16.78
C ARG A 557 -12.88 32.36 -15.67
N ILE A 558 -13.32 33.54 -15.23
CA ILE A 558 -14.40 33.69 -14.25
C ILE A 558 -15.68 33.00 -14.75
N ILE A 559 -16.08 33.26 -15.98
CA ILE A 559 -17.27 32.65 -16.61
C ILE A 559 -17.11 31.13 -16.68
N ALA A 560 -15.95 30.63 -17.14
CA ALA A 560 -15.70 29.20 -17.30
C ALA A 560 -15.90 28.41 -16.00
N VAL A 561 -15.35 28.92 -14.91
CA VAL A 561 -15.39 28.27 -13.59
C VAL A 561 -16.79 28.39 -13.00
N LYS A 562 -17.45 29.55 -13.14
CA LYS A 562 -18.84 29.75 -12.68
C LYS A 562 -19.83 28.81 -13.39
N GLU A 563 -19.73 28.70 -14.71
CA GLU A 563 -20.61 27.82 -15.48
C GLU A 563 -20.31 26.34 -15.24
N LEU A 564 -19.05 25.98 -14.95
CA LEU A 564 -18.70 24.63 -14.49
C LEU A 564 -19.37 24.29 -13.16
N VAL A 565 -19.37 25.20 -12.18
CA VAL A 565 -20.07 25.01 -10.91
C VAL A 565 -21.60 24.93 -11.11
N ARG A 566 -22.18 25.77 -11.98
CA ARG A 566 -23.61 25.69 -12.32
C ARG A 566 -23.98 24.34 -12.93
N ALA A 567 -23.15 23.82 -13.83
CA ALA A 567 -23.36 22.51 -14.43
C ALA A 567 -23.25 21.37 -13.42
N LEU A 568 -22.33 21.47 -12.45
CA LEU A 568 -22.24 20.53 -11.33
C LEU A 568 -23.51 20.58 -10.48
N ALA A 569 -23.96 21.78 -10.10
CA ALA A 569 -25.14 22.01 -9.29
C ALA A 569 -26.44 21.51 -9.95
N ALA A 570 -26.50 21.53 -11.28
CA ALA A 570 -27.64 20.97 -12.04
C ALA A 570 -27.70 19.43 -11.97
N VAL A 571 -26.60 18.75 -11.65
CA VAL A 571 -26.52 17.29 -11.58
C VAL A 571 -26.70 16.78 -10.15
N ALA A 572 -26.08 17.45 -9.17
CA ALA A 572 -26.19 17.15 -7.75
C ALA A 572 -25.80 18.38 -6.90
N PRO A 573 -26.26 18.47 -5.64
CA PRO A 573 -25.87 19.54 -4.73
C PRO A 573 -24.36 19.72 -4.61
N VAL A 574 -23.93 20.97 -4.43
CA VAL A 574 -22.52 21.36 -4.43
C VAL A 574 -22.15 21.98 -3.08
N VAL A 575 -21.02 21.53 -2.53
CA VAL A 575 -20.33 22.22 -1.43
C VAL A 575 -18.97 22.67 -1.94
N ILE A 576 -18.71 23.98 -1.87
CA ILE A 576 -17.38 24.56 -2.14
C ILE A 576 -16.68 24.74 -0.80
N GLU A 577 -15.54 24.10 -0.63
CA GLU A 577 -14.65 24.27 0.51
C GLU A 577 -13.52 25.22 0.12
N VAL A 578 -13.49 26.42 0.70
CA VAL A 578 -12.39 27.40 0.55
C VAL A 578 -11.50 27.30 1.79
N GLU A 579 -10.44 26.53 1.70
CA GLU A 579 -9.55 26.30 2.84
C GLU A 579 -8.52 27.42 2.98
N ASP A 580 -8.37 27.95 4.20
CA ASP A 580 -7.48 29.05 4.56
C ASP A 580 -7.72 30.33 3.73
N SER A 581 -8.99 30.75 3.65
CA SER A 581 -9.49 31.86 2.82
C SER A 581 -8.85 33.23 3.11
N HIS A 582 -8.10 33.39 4.19
CA HIS A 582 -7.29 34.58 4.47
C HIS A 582 -6.10 34.71 3.51
N TRP A 583 -5.72 33.63 2.83
CA TRP A 583 -4.72 33.60 1.75
C TRP A 583 -5.34 33.52 0.36
N LEU A 584 -6.64 33.79 0.22
CA LEU A 584 -7.31 33.74 -1.08
C LEU A 584 -6.70 34.76 -2.04
N ASP A 585 -6.23 34.29 -3.19
CA ASP A 585 -5.62 35.14 -4.22
C ASP A 585 -6.65 36.06 -4.88
N ALA A 586 -6.20 37.21 -5.39
CA ALA A 586 -7.09 38.24 -5.95
C ALA A 586 -8.00 37.71 -7.07
N SER A 587 -7.46 36.89 -7.98
CA SER A 587 -8.24 36.33 -9.09
C SER A 587 -9.30 35.34 -8.61
N SER A 588 -8.96 34.46 -7.66
CA SER A 588 -9.93 33.55 -7.04
C SER A 588 -10.97 34.30 -6.19
N ALA A 589 -10.61 35.42 -5.55
CA ALA A 589 -11.53 36.27 -4.80
C ALA A 589 -12.54 36.98 -5.72
N GLU A 590 -12.09 37.48 -6.88
CA GLU A 590 -12.97 38.04 -7.91
C GLU A 590 -13.93 36.98 -8.45
N TRP A 591 -13.44 35.77 -8.70
CA TRP A 591 -14.29 34.64 -9.08
C TRP A 591 -15.32 34.30 -7.99
N LEU A 592 -14.93 34.22 -6.72
CA LEU A 592 -15.83 33.91 -5.61
C LEU A 592 -16.94 34.99 -5.49
N THR A 593 -16.56 36.26 -5.66
CA THR A 593 -17.50 37.37 -5.73
C THR A 593 -18.46 37.22 -6.90
N ALA A 594 -17.98 36.83 -8.08
CA ALA A 594 -18.82 36.60 -9.26
C ALA A 594 -19.70 35.35 -9.12
N MET A 595 -19.21 34.29 -8.46
CA MET A 595 -19.90 33.03 -8.22
C MET A 595 -21.14 33.25 -7.36
N THR A 596 -21.05 34.12 -6.36
CA THR A 596 -22.16 34.44 -5.43
C THR A 596 -23.22 35.39 -6.01
N ARG A 597 -23.05 35.89 -7.24
CA ARG A 597 -24.05 36.71 -7.95
C ARG A 597 -25.03 35.86 -8.76
N ASN A 598 -26.34 36.12 -8.63
CA ASN A 598 -27.41 35.52 -9.45
C ASN A 598 -27.40 33.98 -9.42
N ILE A 599 -27.36 33.39 -8.22
CA ILE A 599 -27.31 31.94 -8.00
C ILE A 599 -28.30 31.41 -6.96
N ALA A 600 -29.31 32.21 -6.57
CA ALA A 600 -30.25 31.86 -5.51
C ALA A 600 -30.90 30.47 -5.70
N ALA A 601 -31.19 30.07 -6.93
CA ALA A 601 -31.82 28.80 -7.27
C ALA A 601 -30.85 27.59 -7.38
N LEU A 602 -29.55 27.75 -7.07
CA LEU A 602 -28.60 26.64 -7.15
C LEU A 602 -28.51 25.89 -5.81
N PRO A 603 -28.49 24.54 -5.80
CA PRO A 603 -28.23 23.74 -4.60
C PRO A 603 -26.75 23.85 -4.16
N LEU A 604 -26.38 24.99 -3.59
CA LEU A 604 -24.98 25.35 -3.34
C LEU A 604 -24.76 25.86 -1.92
N ALA A 605 -23.70 25.38 -1.28
CA ALA A 605 -23.17 25.92 -0.02
C ALA A 605 -21.68 26.22 -0.17
N ILE A 606 -21.20 27.25 0.51
CA ILE A 606 -19.77 27.56 0.60
C ILE A 606 -19.33 27.48 2.05
N VAL A 607 -18.30 26.67 2.32
CA VAL A 607 -17.66 26.50 3.63
C VAL A 607 -16.24 27.03 3.52
N ALA A 608 -15.94 28.11 4.22
CA ALA A 608 -14.60 28.69 4.25
C ALA A 608 -13.93 28.41 5.61
N THR A 609 -12.62 28.19 5.63
CA THR A 609 -11.83 28.23 6.87
C THR A 609 -10.93 29.45 6.86
N SER A 610 -10.77 30.12 8.00
CA SER A 610 -9.95 31.32 8.10
C SER A 610 -9.38 31.50 9.51
N ARG A 611 -8.49 32.49 9.66
CA ARG A 611 -7.87 32.92 10.92
C ARG A 611 -8.14 34.40 11.12
N PHE A 612 -7.99 34.88 12.35
CA PHE A 612 -7.95 36.31 12.60
C PHE A 612 -6.67 36.90 11.98
N ALA A 613 -6.74 38.15 11.54
CA ALA A 613 -5.55 38.90 11.17
C ALA A 613 -4.71 39.23 12.41
N ASP A 614 -3.45 39.64 12.22
CA ASP A 614 -2.51 39.92 13.31
C ASP A 614 -3.01 41.03 14.25
N ASP A 615 -3.89 41.91 13.77
CA ASP A 615 -4.56 42.96 14.54
C ASP A 615 -5.85 42.49 15.25
N GLY A 616 -6.16 41.18 15.19
CA GLY A 616 -7.36 40.57 15.75
C GLY A 616 -8.62 40.77 14.90
N THR A 617 -8.52 41.43 13.75
CA THR A 617 -9.69 41.65 12.88
C THR A 617 -10.05 40.42 12.07
N ARG A 618 -11.30 40.36 11.62
CA ARG A 618 -11.78 39.30 10.73
C ARG A 618 -11.36 39.64 9.30
N PRO A 619 -10.59 38.79 8.59
CA PRO A 619 -10.20 39.06 7.21
C PRO A 619 -11.44 39.30 6.34
N ALA A 620 -11.40 40.25 5.41
CA ALA A 620 -12.50 40.47 4.49
C ALA A 620 -12.63 39.27 3.53
N LEU A 621 -13.86 38.82 3.27
CA LEU A 621 -14.16 37.88 2.20
C LEU A 621 -15.08 38.59 1.21
N ALA A 622 -14.57 38.89 0.01
CA ALA A 622 -15.34 39.59 -1.01
C ALA A 622 -16.45 38.68 -1.55
N LEU A 623 -17.70 39.10 -1.36
CA LEU A 623 -18.92 38.39 -1.78
C LEU A 623 -19.88 39.38 -2.45
N ALA A 624 -20.88 38.88 -3.19
CA ALA A 624 -21.95 39.73 -3.68
C ALA A 624 -22.74 40.36 -2.51
N ARG A 625 -23.23 41.60 -2.66
CA ARG A 625 -23.85 42.39 -1.57
C ARG A 625 -24.98 41.67 -0.80
N GLU A 626 -25.73 40.81 -1.47
CA GLU A 626 -26.88 40.08 -0.91
C GLU A 626 -26.49 38.71 -0.32
N THR A 627 -25.21 38.35 -0.35
CA THR A 627 -24.74 37.03 0.10
C THR A 627 -24.72 36.96 1.62
N LYS A 628 -25.48 36.01 2.18
CA LYS A 628 -25.41 35.68 3.60
C LYS A 628 -24.03 35.10 3.95
N LEU A 629 -23.33 35.74 4.88
CA LEU A 629 -22.09 35.25 5.50
C LEU A 629 -22.36 34.94 6.99
N VAL A 630 -22.12 33.71 7.41
CA VAL A 630 -22.24 33.26 8.80
C VAL A 630 -20.85 32.91 9.33
N ASP A 631 -20.37 33.63 10.34
CA ASP A 631 -19.12 33.29 11.00
C ASP A 631 -19.38 32.29 12.14
N LEU A 632 -18.66 31.17 12.13
CA LEU A 632 -18.60 30.21 13.23
C LEU A 632 -17.19 30.26 13.85
N GLU A 633 -17.08 30.87 15.01
CA GLU A 633 -15.82 31.04 15.73
C GLU A 633 -15.55 29.85 16.64
N LEU A 634 -14.45 29.13 16.36
CA LEU A 634 -14.01 28.01 17.18
C LEU A 634 -13.22 28.52 18.39
N GLN A 635 -13.71 28.20 19.58
CA GLN A 635 -13.00 28.43 20.84
C GLN A 635 -12.14 27.22 21.21
N PRO A 636 -11.10 27.36 22.04
CA PRO A 636 -10.43 26.22 22.66
C PRO A 636 -11.42 25.32 23.42
N ILE A 637 -11.22 24.00 23.36
CA ILE A 637 -12.10 23.03 24.02
C ILE A 637 -11.77 22.98 25.50
N ALA A 638 -12.72 23.37 26.34
CA ALA A 638 -12.56 23.35 27.79
C ALA A 638 -12.77 21.94 28.37
N GLY A 639 -12.07 21.65 29.47
CA GLY A 639 -12.30 20.47 30.30
C GLY A 639 -11.35 19.29 30.06
N GLU A 640 -11.14 18.51 31.11
CA GLU A 640 -10.26 17.34 31.12
C GLU A 640 -10.83 16.16 30.30
N GLU A 641 -12.16 16.08 30.14
CA GLU A 641 -12.81 14.98 29.41
C GLU A 641 -12.40 14.93 27.93
N PHE A 642 -12.12 16.09 27.33
CA PHE A 642 -11.56 16.15 25.98
C PHE A 642 -10.16 15.51 25.92
N THR A 643 -9.28 15.88 26.85
CA THR A 643 -7.94 15.29 26.98
C THR A 643 -8.02 13.78 27.26
N ALA A 644 -8.92 13.34 28.13
CA ALA A 644 -9.16 11.94 28.42
C ALA A 644 -9.67 11.15 27.20
N SER A 645 -10.59 11.74 26.43
CA SER A 645 -11.10 11.16 25.19
C SER A 645 -10.02 11.05 24.13
N MET A 646 -9.21 12.10 23.97
CA MET A 646 -8.06 12.11 23.06
C MET A 646 -7.02 11.06 23.44
N ALA A 647 -6.71 10.91 24.73
CA ALA A 647 -5.79 9.88 25.22
C ALA A 647 -6.28 8.46 24.91
N ARG A 648 -7.57 8.18 25.11
CA ARG A 648 -8.20 6.90 24.75
C ARG A 648 -8.15 6.62 23.24
N ALA A 649 -8.34 7.66 22.44
CA ALA A 649 -8.31 7.55 20.98
C ALA A 649 -6.89 7.29 20.45
N LEU A 650 -5.88 7.96 21.01
CA LEU A 650 -4.47 7.87 20.56
C LEU A 650 -3.72 6.67 21.13
N LEU A 651 -3.84 6.43 22.44
CA LEU A 651 -3.01 5.48 23.19
C LEU A 651 -3.70 4.13 23.42
N GLY A 652 -4.98 4.05 23.03
CA GLY A 652 -5.79 2.85 23.12
C GLY A 652 -6.94 2.99 24.09
N ALA A 653 -8.05 2.34 23.75
CA ALA A 653 -9.32 2.52 24.42
C ALA A 653 -9.28 2.17 25.93
N GLY A 654 -8.37 1.29 26.35
CA GLY A 654 -8.16 0.93 27.76
C GLY A 654 -7.33 1.94 28.57
N VAL A 655 -6.77 2.99 27.97
CA VAL A 655 -5.91 3.94 28.67
C VAL A 655 -6.75 4.95 29.46
N VAL A 656 -6.39 5.14 30.73
CA VAL A 656 -6.97 6.16 31.61
C VAL A 656 -5.82 6.94 32.23
N LEU A 657 -5.81 8.25 32.06
CA LEU A 657 -4.85 9.13 32.73
C LEU A 657 -5.30 9.36 34.17
N ASP A 658 -4.37 9.47 35.11
CA ASP A 658 -4.70 9.90 36.46
C ASP A 658 -5.01 11.40 36.51
N ALA A 659 -5.58 11.85 37.63
CA ALA A 659 -6.08 13.22 37.78
C ALA A 659 -4.96 14.27 37.65
N GLU A 660 -3.73 13.92 38.04
CA GLU A 660 -2.60 14.83 37.93
C GLU A 660 -2.12 14.97 36.49
N ALA A 661 -1.94 13.85 35.76
CA ALA A 661 -1.56 13.86 34.36
C ALA A 661 -2.62 14.57 33.50
N LEU A 662 -3.91 14.36 33.77
CA LEU A 662 -5.01 15.08 33.10
C LEU A 662 -4.87 16.58 33.30
N ARG A 663 -4.84 17.05 34.55
CA ARG A 663 -4.69 18.48 34.87
C ARG A 663 -3.48 19.11 34.19
N MET A 664 -2.32 18.44 34.22
CA MET A 664 -1.09 18.97 33.63
C MET A 664 -1.18 19.08 32.11
N ILE A 665 -1.65 18.02 31.44
CA ILE A 665 -1.76 18.00 29.97
C ILE A 665 -2.83 18.98 29.50
N THR A 666 -4.00 19.00 30.14
CA THR A 666 -5.07 19.97 29.83
C THR A 666 -4.62 21.41 30.09
N GLY A 667 -3.96 21.67 31.22
CA GLY A 667 -3.46 23.01 31.57
C GLY A 667 -2.38 23.52 30.62
N LYS A 668 -1.49 22.64 30.14
CA LYS A 668 -0.49 23.00 29.11
C LYS A 668 -1.12 23.19 27.74
N ALA A 669 -1.99 22.27 27.33
CA ALA A 669 -2.61 22.33 26.02
C ALA A 669 -3.60 23.49 25.86
N ARG A 670 -4.11 24.05 26.98
CA ARG A 670 -5.06 25.18 27.03
C ARG A 670 -6.25 24.99 26.08
N GLY A 671 -6.73 23.74 25.97
CA GLY A 671 -7.86 23.39 25.12
C GLY A 671 -7.60 23.39 23.61
N ASN A 672 -6.35 23.54 23.16
CA ASN A 672 -6.02 23.40 21.73
C ASN A 672 -5.96 21.90 21.35
N PRO A 673 -6.83 21.41 20.46
CA PRO A 673 -6.90 19.99 20.07
C PRO A 673 -5.59 19.45 19.50
N PHE A 674 -4.97 20.18 18.57
CA PHE A 674 -3.71 19.78 17.97
C PHE A 674 -2.60 19.69 19.02
N TYR A 675 -2.49 20.71 19.87
CA TYR A 675 -1.47 20.69 20.91
C TYR A 675 -1.70 19.58 21.95
N THR A 676 -2.96 19.30 22.31
CA THR A 676 -3.33 18.19 23.20
C THR A 676 -2.87 16.85 22.61
N GLU A 677 -3.15 16.61 21.33
CA GLU A 677 -2.70 15.42 20.61
C GLU A 677 -1.18 15.32 20.60
N GLN A 678 -0.48 16.39 20.20
CA GLN A 678 0.98 16.36 20.12
C GLN A 678 1.64 16.16 21.50
N LEU A 679 1.08 16.74 22.56
CA LEU A 679 1.58 16.58 23.92
C LEU A 679 1.37 15.15 24.42
N LEU A 680 0.20 14.54 24.17
CA LEU A 680 -0.10 13.15 24.51
C LEU A 680 0.84 12.16 23.80
N LEU A 681 1.08 12.36 22.51
CA LEU A 681 2.03 11.56 21.75
C LEU A 681 3.46 11.75 22.30
N HIS A 682 3.88 13.00 22.52
CA HIS A 682 5.20 13.30 23.05
C HIS A 682 5.48 12.62 24.40
N VAL A 683 4.57 12.73 25.37
CA VAL A 683 4.77 12.11 26.70
C VAL A 683 4.71 10.59 26.64
N HIS A 684 3.99 10.02 25.67
CA HIS A 684 3.98 8.60 25.42
C HIS A 684 5.31 8.11 24.82
N ASP A 685 5.77 8.74 23.75
CA ASP A 685 6.95 8.34 22.97
C ASP A 685 8.25 8.53 23.76
N THR A 686 8.32 9.55 24.61
CA THR A 686 9.46 9.80 25.51
C THR A 686 9.44 8.91 26.75
N GLY A 687 8.37 8.13 26.94
CA GLY A 687 8.16 7.30 28.12
C GLY A 687 7.96 8.10 29.40
N GLU A 688 7.60 9.38 29.33
CA GLU A 688 7.18 10.20 30.48
C GLU A 688 5.85 9.71 31.05
N LEU A 689 5.01 9.09 30.22
CA LEU A 689 3.78 8.44 30.64
C LEU A 689 4.04 6.98 31.07
N VAL A 690 3.84 6.67 32.35
CA VAL A 690 4.12 5.35 32.96
C VAL A 690 2.90 4.74 33.64
N PRO A 691 2.83 3.41 33.79
CA PRO A 691 1.74 2.76 34.53
C PRO A 691 1.68 3.26 35.98
N ALA A 692 0.50 3.74 36.40
CA ALA A 692 0.24 4.14 37.77
C ALA A 692 -0.02 2.94 38.70
N ALA A 693 -0.57 1.85 38.14
CA ALA A 693 -0.89 0.61 38.82
C ALA A 693 -0.88 -0.57 37.83
N ALA A 694 -1.05 -1.79 38.35
CA ALA A 694 -1.22 -2.99 37.52
C ALA A 694 -2.49 -2.88 36.64
N PRO A 695 -2.51 -3.50 35.45
CA PRO A 695 -3.68 -3.42 34.56
C PRO A 695 -4.91 -4.08 35.21
N GLU A 696 -6.02 -3.35 35.26
CA GLU A 696 -7.28 -3.82 35.82
C GLU A 696 -8.15 -4.43 34.70
N LYS A 697 -8.95 -5.46 35.01
CA LYS A 697 -9.93 -6.01 34.06
C LYS A 697 -11.30 -5.45 34.38
N ALA A 698 -11.87 -4.66 33.47
CA ALA A 698 -13.24 -4.16 33.57
C ALA A 698 -14.16 -4.95 32.64
N VAL A 699 -15.33 -5.35 33.15
CA VAL A 699 -16.39 -5.96 32.34
C VAL A 699 -17.22 -4.83 31.75
N VAL A 700 -17.29 -4.76 30.43
CA VAL A 700 -18.07 -3.76 29.69
C VAL A 700 -19.27 -4.45 29.04
N PRO A 701 -20.51 -3.99 29.27
CA PRO A 701 -21.68 -4.47 28.55
C PRO A 701 -21.53 -4.18 27.06
N LYS A 702 -21.88 -5.13 26.20
CA LYS A 702 -21.83 -4.98 24.75
C LYS A 702 -23.08 -5.60 24.14
N GLY A 703 -24.10 -4.79 23.86
CA GLY A 703 -25.36 -5.23 23.22
C GLY A 703 -25.99 -6.44 23.91
N ASP A 704 -25.72 -7.62 23.37
CA ASP A 704 -26.19 -8.96 23.71
C ASP A 704 -25.15 -9.83 24.48
N GLY A 705 -24.06 -9.26 24.99
CA GLY A 705 -23.06 -9.96 25.81
C GLY A 705 -22.18 -9.07 26.69
N THR A 706 -21.18 -9.68 27.35
CA THR A 706 -20.15 -8.97 28.14
C THR A 706 -18.78 -9.07 27.48
N SER A 707 -18.02 -7.98 27.45
CA SER A 707 -16.64 -7.93 26.95
C SER A 707 -15.69 -7.50 28.06
N THR A 708 -14.60 -8.23 28.27
CA THR A 708 -13.57 -7.84 29.24
C THR A 708 -12.57 -6.89 28.58
N ARG A 709 -12.41 -5.69 29.13
CA ARG A 709 -11.46 -4.67 28.69
C ARG A 709 -10.37 -4.51 29.74
N VAL A 710 -9.12 -4.48 29.29
CA VAL A 710 -7.99 -4.18 30.18
C VAL A 710 -7.86 -2.67 30.30
N ILE A 711 -7.99 -2.15 31.51
CA ILE A 711 -7.77 -0.74 31.86
C ILE A 711 -6.33 -0.58 32.31
N ARG A 712 -5.62 0.37 31.70
CA ARG A 712 -4.26 0.78 32.05
C ARG A 712 -4.33 2.20 32.58
N ARG A 713 -4.22 2.37 33.90
CA ARG A 713 -4.10 3.70 34.50
C ARG A 713 -2.66 4.19 34.34
N MET A 714 -2.49 5.37 33.76
CA MET A 714 -1.20 5.97 33.44
C MET A 714 -1.02 7.28 34.21
N LYS A 715 0.20 7.57 34.61
CA LYS A 715 0.61 8.82 35.28
C LYS A 715 1.88 9.38 34.63
N LEU A 716 2.17 10.66 34.86
CA LEU A 716 3.46 11.24 34.48
C LEU A 716 4.54 10.81 35.47
N LYS A 717 5.77 10.59 34.99
CA LYS A 717 6.94 10.27 35.85
C LYS A 717 7.26 11.38 36.84
N SER A 718 7.03 12.63 36.44
CA SER A 718 7.31 13.82 37.23
C SER A 718 6.09 14.72 37.29
N ALA A 719 5.83 15.28 38.47
CA ALA A 719 4.86 16.35 38.69
C ALA A 719 5.36 17.72 38.19
N ASP A 720 6.62 17.82 37.76
CA ASP A 720 7.23 19.06 37.29
C ASP A 720 6.73 19.47 35.91
N THR A 721 5.87 20.49 35.88
CA THR A 721 5.32 21.06 34.64
C THR A 721 6.36 21.74 33.74
N ALA A 722 7.58 22.01 34.23
CA ALA A 722 8.67 22.57 33.42
C ALA A 722 9.24 21.56 32.42
N ARG A 723 9.08 20.25 32.68
CA ARG A 723 9.54 19.18 31.78
C ARG A 723 8.63 18.97 30.59
N LEU A 724 7.38 19.43 30.66
CA LEU A 724 6.46 19.40 29.54
C LEU A 724 6.76 20.60 28.62
N PRO A 725 6.90 20.41 27.30
CA PRO A 725 7.13 21.50 26.35
C PRO A 725 6.09 22.60 26.56
N GLY A 726 6.53 23.85 26.75
CA GLY A 726 5.66 24.98 27.08
C GLY A 726 4.95 25.62 25.89
N SER A 727 5.30 25.23 24.66
CA SER A 727 4.69 25.73 23.42
C SER A 727 4.80 24.70 22.30
N LEU A 728 4.01 24.89 21.24
CA LEU A 728 4.12 24.07 20.03
C LEU A 728 5.52 24.20 19.40
N SER A 729 6.10 25.41 19.39
CA SER A 729 7.45 25.65 18.90
C SER A 729 8.47 24.83 19.69
N SER A 730 8.37 24.79 21.03
CA SER A 730 9.25 23.96 21.87
C SER A 730 9.11 22.46 21.60
N LEU A 731 7.91 22.00 21.22
CA LEU A 731 7.65 20.60 20.87
C LEU A 731 8.25 20.25 19.50
N VAL A 732 8.15 21.16 18.52
CA VAL A 732 8.80 21.04 17.21
C VAL A 732 10.33 21.11 17.36
N THR A 733 10.86 22.04 18.15
CA THR A 733 12.29 22.12 18.49
C THR A 733 12.78 20.83 19.14
N ALA A 734 12.04 20.28 20.13
CA ALA A 734 12.40 19.02 20.77
C ALA A 734 12.35 17.79 19.84
N ARG A 735 11.60 17.87 18.72
CA ARG A 735 11.64 16.85 17.65
C ARG A 735 12.81 17.07 16.70
N ILE A 736 13.06 18.31 16.31
CA ILE A 736 14.21 18.69 15.47
C ILE A 736 15.54 18.38 16.17
N ASP A 737 15.60 18.53 17.50
CA ASP A 737 16.78 18.23 18.30
C ASP A 737 17.08 16.73 18.38
N ARG A 738 16.07 15.88 18.18
CA ARG A 738 16.23 14.41 18.09
C ARG A 738 16.68 13.93 16.72
N LEU A 739 16.53 14.76 15.68
CA LEU A 739 17.01 14.44 14.34
C LEU A 739 18.53 14.34 14.31
N SER A 740 19.04 13.41 13.50
CA SER A 740 20.46 13.39 13.20
C SER A 740 20.91 14.71 12.55
N PRO A 741 22.20 15.10 12.67
CA PRO A 741 22.71 16.37 12.15
C PRO A 741 22.39 16.60 10.66
N GLU A 742 22.48 15.54 9.84
CA GLU A 742 22.18 15.59 8.42
C GLU A 742 20.68 15.84 8.13
N VAL A 743 19.79 15.29 8.95
CA VAL A 743 18.34 15.48 8.79
C VAL A 743 17.91 16.85 9.31
N ARG A 744 18.56 17.36 10.35
CA ARG A 744 18.36 18.74 10.79
C ARG A 744 18.74 19.74 9.69
N GLU A 745 19.86 19.50 9.00
CA GLU A 745 20.27 20.34 7.87
C GLU A 745 19.32 20.17 6.67
N THR A 746 18.79 18.97 6.45
CA THR A 746 17.72 18.69 5.46
C THR A 746 16.47 19.49 5.75
N VAL A 747 15.99 19.48 7.00
CA VAL A 747 14.81 20.25 7.44
C VAL A 747 15.06 21.76 7.31
N LYS A 748 16.27 22.23 7.59
CA LYS A 748 16.66 23.63 7.41
C LYS A 748 16.58 24.04 5.94
N HIS A 749 17.11 23.24 5.02
CA HIS A 749 16.99 23.49 3.57
C HIS A 749 15.53 23.38 3.08
N ALA A 750 14.77 22.43 3.59
CA ALA A 750 13.35 22.30 3.32
C ALA A 750 12.56 23.53 3.79
N SER A 751 12.92 24.11 4.94
CA SER A 751 12.28 25.32 5.47
C SER A 751 12.44 26.55 4.57
N ILE A 752 13.53 26.63 3.78
CA ILE A 752 13.75 27.68 2.78
C ILE A 752 12.78 27.53 1.60
N LEU A 753 12.41 26.29 1.24
CA LEU A 753 11.48 25.99 0.16
C LEU A 753 10.01 26.23 0.53
N GLY A 754 9.70 26.35 1.82
CA GLY A 754 8.36 26.62 2.33
C GLY A 754 7.62 25.38 2.83
N VAL A 755 6.31 25.52 3.08
CA VAL A 755 5.47 24.51 3.75
C VAL A 755 5.16 23.30 2.83
N ARG A 756 5.22 23.50 1.50
CA ARG A 756 5.12 22.44 0.50
C ARG A 756 6.23 22.62 -0.53
N PHE A 757 6.90 21.53 -0.86
CA PHE A 757 8.00 21.54 -1.81
C PHE A 757 8.09 20.20 -2.54
N LEU A 758 8.68 20.22 -3.73
CA LEU A 758 8.96 19.00 -4.48
C LEU A 758 10.26 18.39 -3.96
N GLY A 759 10.24 17.08 -3.63
CA GLY A 759 11.42 16.37 -3.15
C GLY A 759 12.64 16.53 -4.08
N ARG A 760 12.42 16.54 -5.40
CA ARG A 760 13.49 16.79 -6.38
C ARG A 760 14.22 18.13 -6.21
N VAL A 761 13.51 19.18 -5.82
CA VAL A 761 14.08 20.53 -5.62
C VAL A 761 14.90 20.57 -4.33
N LEU A 762 14.38 19.96 -3.26
CA LEU A 762 15.12 19.79 -2.01
C LEU A 762 16.40 18.97 -2.23
N GLY A 763 16.32 17.89 -2.99
CA GLY A 763 17.48 17.06 -3.33
C GLY A 763 18.57 17.82 -4.10
N GLU A 764 18.18 18.71 -5.01
CA GLU A 764 19.14 19.55 -5.75
C GLU A 764 19.79 20.61 -4.85
N LEU A 765 19.02 21.24 -3.96
CA LEU A 765 19.54 22.17 -2.95
C LEU A 765 20.55 21.51 -2.01
N LEU A 766 20.24 20.31 -1.52
CA LEU A 766 21.12 19.56 -0.63
C LEU A 766 22.41 19.13 -1.33
N LYS A 767 22.34 18.70 -2.61
CA LYS A 767 23.53 18.40 -3.41
C LYS A 767 24.45 19.62 -3.56
N ARG A 768 23.89 20.81 -3.81
CA ARG A 768 24.66 22.05 -3.95
C ARG A 768 25.28 22.53 -2.64
N SER A 769 24.59 22.29 -1.52
CA SER A 769 25.11 22.64 -0.18
C SER A 769 26.30 21.78 0.25
N GLY A 770 26.44 20.56 -0.29
CA GLY A 770 27.46 19.58 0.11
C GLY A 770 27.32 19.09 1.56
N ALA A 771 26.26 19.49 2.27
CA ALA A 771 26.13 19.32 3.72
C ALA A 771 25.63 17.92 4.14
N VAL A 772 25.26 17.07 3.18
CA VAL A 772 24.63 15.78 3.48
C VAL A 772 25.17 14.67 2.57
N LYS A 773 25.48 13.50 3.16
CA LYS A 773 26.04 12.33 2.47
C LYS A 773 25.01 11.24 2.19
N ARG A 774 23.93 11.18 2.98
CA ARG A 774 22.83 10.22 2.81
C ARG A 774 21.91 10.57 1.65
N SER A 775 21.20 9.56 1.14
CA SER A 775 20.19 9.76 0.09
C SER A 775 19.02 10.61 0.62
N LEU A 776 18.42 11.44 -0.25
CA LEU A 776 17.27 12.27 0.12
C LEU A 776 16.14 11.44 0.73
N ASP A 777 15.88 10.25 0.18
CA ASP A 777 14.82 9.37 0.65
C ASP A 777 15.05 8.90 2.09
N GLU A 778 16.28 8.59 2.49
CA GLU A 778 16.61 8.24 3.87
C GLU A 778 16.41 9.40 4.84
N LEU A 779 16.77 10.62 4.41
CA LEU A 779 16.63 11.83 5.22
C LEU A 779 15.15 12.18 5.41
N LEU A 780 14.36 12.04 4.34
CA LEU A 780 12.90 12.25 4.38
C LEU A 780 12.19 11.17 5.20
N VAL A 781 12.65 9.92 5.18
CA VAL A 781 12.11 8.85 6.05
C VAL A 781 12.35 9.17 7.52
N GLU A 782 13.55 9.62 7.88
CA GLU A 782 13.85 9.99 9.27
C GLU A 782 13.11 11.27 9.71
N ALA A 783 13.07 12.31 8.85
CA ALA A 783 12.26 13.50 9.10
C ALA A 783 10.76 13.17 9.20
N GLY A 784 10.30 12.16 8.46
CA GLY A 784 8.94 11.65 8.52
C GLY A 784 8.62 10.89 9.80
N ARG A 785 9.56 10.10 10.34
CA ARG A 785 9.43 9.42 11.64
C ARG A 785 9.18 10.40 12.78
N GLU A 786 9.91 11.51 12.80
CA GLU A 786 9.73 12.56 13.81
C GLU A 786 8.59 13.55 13.46
N GLY A 787 7.87 13.31 12.36
CA GLY A 787 6.71 14.12 11.94
C GLY A 787 7.07 15.56 11.53
N VAL A 788 8.31 15.80 11.08
CA VAL A 788 8.81 17.13 10.70
C VAL A 788 8.62 17.39 9.20
N ILE A 789 8.72 16.35 8.36
CA ILE A 789 8.39 16.41 6.92
C ILE A 789 7.46 15.25 6.59
N VAL A 790 6.31 15.52 5.99
CA VAL A 790 5.32 14.49 5.62
C VAL A 790 5.04 14.51 4.12
N PRO A 791 4.83 13.35 3.47
CA PRO A 791 4.38 13.31 2.08
C PRO A 791 3.01 13.98 1.92
N ALA A 792 2.86 14.87 0.95
CA ALA A 792 1.55 15.37 0.56
C ALA A 792 0.77 14.22 -0.10
N GLY A 793 -0.37 13.82 0.46
CA GLY A 793 -1.16 12.70 -0.05
C GLY A 793 -1.63 12.94 -1.49
N GLU A 794 -1.23 12.08 -2.42
CA GLU A 794 -1.73 12.10 -3.80
C GLU A 794 -3.23 11.75 -3.80
N GLY A 795 -4.05 12.61 -4.39
CA GLY A 795 -5.49 12.41 -4.52
C GLY A 795 -5.81 11.14 -5.31
N GLN A 796 -6.41 10.14 -4.66
CA GLN A 796 -6.95 8.97 -5.34
C GLN A 796 -8.14 9.35 -6.22
N GLU A 797 -8.12 8.84 -7.47
CA GLU A 797 -9.20 8.88 -8.45
C GLU A 797 -10.57 8.58 -7.82
N SER A 798 -11.46 9.57 -7.80
CA SER A 798 -12.86 9.35 -7.47
C SER A 798 -13.54 8.58 -8.60
N GLY A 799 -14.02 7.38 -8.27
CA GLY A 799 -14.82 6.55 -9.15
C GLY A 799 -16.07 7.27 -9.67
N ARG A 800 -16.38 6.99 -10.94
CA ARG A 800 -17.59 7.43 -11.65
C ARG A 800 -18.87 7.13 -10.85
N PRO A 801 -19.86 8.02 -10.80
CA PRO A 801 -21.25 7.63 -10.58
C PRO A 801 -21.88 7.13 -11.88
N GLY A 802 -22.81 6.18 -11.76
CA GLY A 802 -23.82 5.92 -12.79
C GLY A 802 -24.79 7.09 -12.97
#